data_AF-A0A535BI85-F1
#
_entry.id   AF-A0A535BI85-F1
#
_cell.length_a   1.000
_cell.length_b   1.000
_cell.length_c   1.000
_cell.angle_alpha   90.00
_cell.angle_beta   90.00
_cell.angle_gamma   90.00
#
_symmetry.space_group_name_H-M   'P 1'
#
loop_
_entity.id
_entity.type
_entity.pdbx_description
1 polymer ?
#
loop_
_entity_poly.entity_id
_entity_poly.type
_entity_poly.pdbx_seq_one_letter_code
_entity_poly.pdbx_strand_id
1 'polypeptide(L)'
;MLPFALARGGAGVKFGHAHGWLARLAVIVVAGTATVVGGSGSARGNSLAAAAEPEYTLTDLGAVTAQPRSEAKAINNKGIVVGDSFNSTGPDSAIVWRPGATGSYSSTALPNLAGGSIANDVNDKGAIVGVSGQTIPQGERAVIWDATGVHDLNVTVPAGSPGSVARGINAKGQIVGDIGGAGGGGFQWDAGTVTPLGQSLFPTAINAAGEIVGRHETLCCSFAFHVLFAGAVPVDLPTFGPSSPTGALDANDSGDIVGASGRRHGTPPFAYFVPTAAFWHGDAITNLGTLAGCDCESSALAINNAGTIVGYSDGPDSDPYFHAVIWKNSSIHDLNDLIPANSGLLLERASGINDKGQIVGTGYRLPVTGDPRFDEEHAYLLVPAGCDPIDEAALADPASIDSLPDRDGDAIPDCWEEHGASIRASDGTVVTYPIPGADPDRADVYVEVDWMTGHRPQVGSLPDVVAAFSVDGGITLHARPDEEVPDIPFILFRPGTRGSGAQDDFWDLKVGDGAACHGYFGTVAERSDPHCGALLAAKRLFTRYAIFGDEQFDSPGSSGVSEIYGNFGGNDLMVTLGGWSASSILLAGGQEAAEAGTFMHELGHTLGLDHGGDEARNCKPNYPSVMNYLFQFPYPHGDPNRPLDYSHGARPSLNEAGLAESLGLGGVRGGIAVFGNHGIPWTEPADGAIDWNEDGTIGNSSADINRVDTIGDCAYPFEAVDGSVISASFGALLSPTSVPAPSAFSILVNGMSNQQPRHVAVYWNFVYVSLDRPVAATDSVTWGYTQPAQNPLTLLNGTVRTSWSSRTLVN
;
A
#
# COMPACT_ATOMS: atom_id res chain seq x y z
N MET A 1 -14.97 -12.13 13.21
CA MET A 1 -13.80 -11.26 13.10
C MET A 1 -12.65 -11.97 13.80
N LEU A 2 -12.01 -12.90 13.09
CA LEU A 2 -10.80 -13.60 13.51
C LEU A 2 -9.74 -13.14 12.52
N PRO A 3 -8.64 -12.53 12.99
CA PRO A 3 -7.61 -11.99 12.10
C PRO A 3 -6.82 -13.13 11.43
N PHE A 4 -6.21 -12.80 10.29
CA PHE A 4 -5.22 -13.63 9.61
C PHE A 4 -4.26 -14.29 10.61
N ALA A 5 -4.33 -15.61 10.70
CA ALA A 5 -3.33 -16.43 11.37
C ALA A 5 -2.64 -17.25 10.29
N LEU A 6 -1.80 -16.57 9.49
CA LEU A 6 -0.69 -17.24 8.83
C LEU A 6 0.14 -17.87 9.95
N ALA A 7 0.26 -19.19 9.91
CA ALA A 7 0.77 -19.99 11.02
C ALA A 7 2.27 -19.72 11.28
N ARG A 8 2.57 -18.65 12.02
CA ARG A 8 3.70 -18.54 12.94
C ARG A 8 3.21 -17.88 14.21
N GLY A 9 3.50 -18.49 15.34
CA GLY A 9 3.06 -18.01 16.65
C GLY A 9 3.44 -16.54 16.87
N GLY A 10 2.43 -15.70 17.09
CA GLY A 10 2.56 -14.42 17.82
C GLY A 10 3.21 -13.24 17.11
N ALA A 11 3.57 -13.32 15.83
CA ALA A 11 4.02 -12.17 15.05
C ALA A 11 3.29 -12.15 13.71
N GLY A 12 2.61 -11.03 13.40
CA GLY A 12 2.00 -10.81 12.10
C GLY A 12 3.01 -10.97 10.96
N VAL A 13 2.51 -11.26 9.77
CA VAL A 13 3.32 -11.29 8.55
C VAL A 13 3.87 -9.89 8.37
N LYS A 14 5.19 -9.74 8.46
CA LYS A 14 5.86 -8.51 8.06
C LYS A 14 6.17 -8.65 6.59
N PHE A 15 5.50 -7.87 5.76
CA PHE A 15 5.95 -7.67 4.40
C PHE A 15 7.29 -6.93 4.52
N GLY A 16 8.38 -7.53 4.06
CA GLY A 16 9.65 -6.81 3.94
C GLY A 16 9.68 -6.09 2.60
N HIS A 17 10.38 -4.96 2.51
CA HIS A 17 10.65 -4.34 1.22
C HIS A 17 11.25 -5.34 0.23
N ALA A 18 10.80 -5.25 -1.02
CA ALA A 18 11.18 -6.12 -2.13
C ALA A 18 12.68 -6.04 -2.51
N HIS A 19 13.48 -5.22 -1.83
CA HIS A 19 14.94 -5.25 -1.90
C HIS A 19 15.58 -5.21 -0.51
N GLY A 20 16.47 -6.15 -0.21
CA GLY A 20 17.21 -6.07 1.06
C GLY A 20 18.20 -7.20 1.37
N TRP A 21 19.22 -7.42 0.54
CA TRP A 21 20.44 -8.09 1.01
C TRP A 21 21.50 -7.09 1.44
N LEU A 22 21.73 -7.07 2.77
CA LEU A 22 22.92 -6.68 3.55
C LEU A 22 22.66 -5.59 4.61
N ALA A 23 22.01 -5.96 5.74
CA ALA A 23 22.50 -5.69 7.12
C ALA A 23 21.40 -5.74 8.21
N ARG A 24 21.47 -6.79 9.05
CA ARG A 24 21.35 -6.80 10.52
C ARG A 24 20.04 -6.43 11.27
N LEU A 25 19.56 -7.46 11.99
CA LEU A 25 19.27 -7.54 13.45
C LEU A 25 18.39 -6.45 14.10
N ALA A 26 17.24 -6.86 14.67
CA ALA A 26 17.15 -7.35 16.04
C ALA A 26 15.69 -7.70 16.41
N VAL A 27 15.54 -8.86 17.05
CA VAL A 27 14.36 -9.25 17.81
C VAL A 27 14.07 -8.18 18.87
N ILE A 28 12.91 -7.51 18.78
CA ILE A 28 12.27 -6.89 19.94
C ILE A 28 11.10 -7.79 20.33
N VAL A 29 11.41 -8.74 21.21
CA VAL A 29 10.41 -9.32 22.12
C VAL A 29 10.30 -8.34 23.28
N VAL A 30 9.22 -7.55 23.33
CA VAL A 30 8.73 -7.03 24.61
C VAL A 30 7.45 -7.77 24.96
N ALA A 31 7.62 -8.94 25.57
CA ALA A 31 6.59 -9.54 26.41
C ALA A 31 7.27 -10.10 27.67
N GLY A 32 7.88 -9.20 28.44
CA GLY A 32 8.40 -9.50 29.77
C GLY A 32 7.43 -8.96 30.81
N THR A 33 6.68 -9.86 31.45
CA THR A 33 5.81 -9.58 32.60
C THR A 33 6.59 -8.89 33.72
N ALA A 34 6.36 -7.60 33.94
CA ALA A 34 6.87 -6.90 35.11
C ALA A 34 5.86 -7.03 36.27
N THR A 35 6.19 -7.89 37.22
CA THR A 35 5.59 -7.88 38.56
C THR A 35 5.90 -6.55 39.26
N VAL A 36 4.87 -5.78 39.58
CA VAL A 36 4.95 -4.55 40.38
C VAL A 36 5.18 -4.92 41.85
N VAL A 37 6.32 -4.52 42.42
CA VAL A 37 6.53 -4.43 43.86
C VAL A 37 6.23 -2.99 44.28
N GLY A 38 5.22 -2.83 45.14
CA GLY A 38 4.69 -1.54 45.56
C GLY A 38 5.67 -0.73 46.43
N GLY A 39 5.65 0.59 46.21
CA GLY A 39 6.22 1.61 47.06
C GLY A 39 5.37 2.88 46.96
N SER A 40 4.66 3.19 48.03
CA SER A 40 3.62 4.22 48.15
C SER A 40 4.15 5.65 48.04
N GLY A 41 3.60 6.43 47.10
CA GLY A 41 3.68 7.89 47.06
C GLY A 41 2.62 8.45 46.12
N SER A 42 1.60 9.11 46.67
CA SER A 42 0.42 9.60 45.95
C SER A 42 0.76 10.67 44.89
N ALA A 43 0.48 10.38 43.62
CA ALA A 43 0.29 11.37 42.56
C ALA A 43 -0.86 10.91 41.65
N ARG A 44 -1.61 11.90 41.15
CA ARG A 44 -2.88 11.77 40.41
C ARG A 44 -2.74 10.83 39.21
N GLY A 45 -3.81 10.07 38.96
CA GLY A 45 -3.84 9.03 37.93
C GLY A 45 -3.54 9.56 36.54
N ASN A 46 -2.46 9.04 35.96
CA ASN A 46 -2.32 8.86 34.52
C ASN A 46 -2.30 7.36 34.28
N SER A 47 -3.31 6.83 33.59
CA SER A 47 -3.11 5.66 32.76
C SER A 47 -2.03 6.03 31.75
N LEU A 48 -0.88 5.35 31.80
CA LEU A 48 0.12 5.37 30.73
C LEU A 48 -0.51 4.66 29.52
N ALA A 49 -1.31 5.39 28.74
CA ALA A 49 -1.41 5.10 27.32
C ALA A 49 -0.02 5.37 26.74
N ALA A 50 0.47 4.50 25.86
CA ALA A 50 1.61 4.85 25.02
C ALA A 50 1.30 6.20 24.36
N ALA A 51 2.22 7.16 24.43
CA ALA A 51 2.07 8.40 23.68
C ALA A 51 1.93 8.01 22.20
N ALA A 52 0.90 8.52 21.52
CA ALA A 52 0.78 8.33 20.08
C ALA A 52 2.03 8.91 19.40
N GLU A 53 2.54 8.22 18.38
CA GLU A 53 3.62 8.77 17.55
C GLU A 53 3.14 10.07 16.88
N PRO A 54 4.01 11.07 16.71
CA PRO A 54 3.64 12.33 16.08
C PRO A 54 3.22 12.09 14.63
N GLU A 55 2.07 12.64 14.23
CA GLU A 55 1.56 12.53 12.85
C GLU A 55 2.25 13.53 11.89
N TYR A 56 2.87 14.58 12.43
CA TYR A 56 3.53 15.62 11.64
C TYR A 56 4.95 15.91 12.14
N THR A 57 5.85 16.18 11.20
CA THR A 57 7.15 16.82 11.46
C THR A 57 7.00 18.34 11.36
N LEU A 58 7.72 19.09 12.19
CA LEU A 58 7.68 20.56 12.25
C LEU A 58 8.99 21.17 11.77
N THR A 59 8.89 22.12 10.84
CA THR A 59 9.98 23.00 10.40
C THR A 59 9.65 24.46 10.72
N ASP A 60 10.48 25.13 11.53
CA ASP A 60 10.48 26.60 11.67
C ASP A 60 11.11 27.20 10.40
N LEU A 61 10.29 27.88 9.58
CA LEU A 61 10.73 28.49 8.32
C LEU A 61 11.50 29.79 8.54
N GLY A 62 11.38 30.40 9.72
CA GLY A 62 12.07 31.60 10.15
C GLY A 62 11.78 32.86 9.32
N ALA A 63 12.32 33.99 9.80
CA ALA A 63 12.24 35.29 9.15
C ALA A 63 13.50 35.61 8.33
N VAL A 64 13.35 36.52 7.35
CA VAL A 64 14.44 36.97 6.45
C VAL A 64 15.04 38.31 6.92
N THR A 65 14.33 39.06 7.77
CA THR A 65 14.74 40.39 8.24
C THR A 65 15.44 40.38 9.61
N ALA A 66 16.11 41.49 9.94
CA ALA A 66 16.89 41.63 11.17
C ALA A 66 16.06 41.62 12.47
N GLN A 67 14.73 41.73 12.39
CA GLN A 67 13.77 41.41 13.45
C GLN A 67 12.87 40.26 12.98
N PRO A 68 12.55 39.27 13.83
CA PRO A 68 12.31 37.92 13.35
C PRO A 68 10.83 37.52 13.19
N ARG A 69 9.92 38.44 12.88
CA ARG A 69 8.52 38.04 12.60
C ARG A 69 8.38 37.52 11.17
N SER A 70 7.68 36.40 11.03
CA SER A 70 7.31 35.80 9.76
C SER A 70 5.93 35.13 9.85
N GLU A 71 5.19 35.20 8.77
CA GLU A 71 3.89 34.53 8.60
C GLU A 71 3.89 33.80 7.26
N ALA A 72 3.44 32.54 7.27
CA ALA A 72 3.14 31.79 6.05
C ALA A 72 1.64 31.83 5.78
N LYS A 73 1.26 32.20 4.55
CA LYS A 73 -0.14 32.42 4.13
C LYS A 73 -0.65 31.35 3.18
N ALA A 74 0.19 30.86 2.29
CA ALA A 74 -0.19 29.86 1.30
C ALA A 74 0.97 28.92 0.95
N ILE A 75 0.62 27.73 0.47
CA ILE A 75 1.54 26.69 0.00
C ILE A 75 0.94 26.03 -1.25
N ASN A 76 1.76 25.74 -2.26
CA ASN A 76 1.32 24.97 -3.44
C ASN A 76 1.76 23.49 -3.41
N ASN A 77 1.35 22.69 -4.39
CA ASN A 77 1.67 21.25 -4.45
C ASN A 77 3.16 20.95 -4.74
N LYS A 78 3.96 21.98 -5.05
CA LYS A 78 5.43 21.92 -5.17
C LYS A 78 6.14 22.26 -3.85
N GLY A 79 5.39 22.51 -2.77
CA GLY A 79 5.94 22.92 -1.48
C GLY A 79 6.48 24.36 -1.47
N ILE A 80 6.16 25.19 -2.47
CA ILE A 80 6.52 26.62 -2.43
C ILE A 80 5.59 27.30 -1.44
N VAL A 81 6.16 27.87 -0.38
CA VAL A 81 5.43 28.61 0.64
C VAL A 81 5.60 30.10 0.42
N VAL A 82 4.54 30.88 0.60
CA VAL A 82 4.58 32.34 0.50
C VAL A 82 3.93 33.01 1.70
N GLY A 83 4.34 34.24 1.95
CA GLY A 83 3.82 35.05 3.03
C GLY A 83 4.65 36.31 3.17
N ASP A 84 4.94 36.71 4.39
CA ASP A 84 5.68 37.94 4.65
C ASP A 84 6.50 37.91 5.93
N SER A 85 7.38 38.90 6.04
CA SER A 85 8.24 39.13 7.19
C SER A 85 8.19 40.60 7.57
N PHE A 86 8.00 40.85 8.86
CA PHE A 86 7.73 42.19 9.41
C PHE A 86 8.99 42.80 10.02
N ASN A 87 9.08 44.12 9.94
CA ASN A 87 10.10 44.91 10.62
C ASN A 87 9.43 46.07 11.36
N SER A 88 9.61 46.17 12.69
CA SER A 88 8.98 47.23 13.50
C SER A 88 9.39 48.66 13.12
N THR A 89 10.41 48.80 12.26
CA THR A 89 10.98 50.09 11.84
C THR A 89 10.94 50.32 10.33
N GLY A 90 10.42 49.36 9.53
CA GLY A 90 10.46 49.40 8.08
C GLY A 90 9.23 48.75 7.42
N PRO A 91 9.10 48.88 6.09
CA PRO A 91 8.00 48.28 5.36
C PRO A 91 8.09 46.74 5.34
N ASP A 92 6.94 46.07 5.27
CA ASP A 92 6.84 44.60 5.21
C ASP A 92 7.47 44.05 3.93
N SER A 93 8.04 42.84 4.02
CA SER A 93 8.65 42.16 2.87
C SER A 93 7.90 40.88 2.55
N ALA A 94 7.42 40.77 1.31
CA ALA A 94 6.83 39.53 0.83
C ALA A 94 7.94 38.49 0.70
N ILE A 95 7.75 37.32 1.29
CA ILE A 95 8.74 36.24 1.33
C ILE A 95 8.23 35.04 0.55
N VAL A 96 9.15 34.38 -0.15
CA VAL A 96 8.95 33.02 -0.66
C VAL A 96 9.95 32.09 0.02
N TRP A 97 9.45 30.98 0.58
CA TRP A 97 10.27 29.87 1.01
C TRP A 97 10.19 28.76 -0.03
N ARG A 98 11.35 28.33 -0.53
CA ARG A 98 11.46 27.27 -1.54
C ARG A 98 12.16 26.06 -0.93
N PRO A 99 11.64 24.84 -1.18
CA PRO A 99 12.33 23.63 -0.77
C PRO A 99 13.65 23.53 -1.55
N GLY A 100 14.74 23.29 -0.83
CA GLY A 100 16.05 22.98 -1.37
C GLY A 100 16.21 21.48 -1.63
N ALA A 101 17.29 21.13 -2.34
CA ALA A 101 17.62 19.75 -2.70
C ALA A 101 18.00 18.86 -1.50
N THR A 102 17.92 19.33 -0.26
CA THR A 102 18.20 18.51 0.94
C THR A 102 17.04 18.54 1.93
N GLY A 103 15.84 18.99 1.52
CA GLY A 103 14.69 19.20 2.40
C GLY A 103 14.75 20.48 3.26
N SER A 104 15.90 21.17 3.25
CA SER A 104 16.01 22.50 3.86
C SER A 104 15.25 23.55 3.04
N TYR A 105 14.63 24.52 3.71
CA TYR A 105 13.96 25.63 3.02
C TYR A 105 14.89 26.84 2.90
N SER A 106 14.98 27.40 1.70
CA SER A 106 15.61 28.70 1.46
C SER A 106 14.55 29.78 1.42
N SER A 107 14.75 30.86 2.16
CA SER A 107 13.86 32.02 2.18
C SER A 107 14.44 33.14 1.31
N THR A 108 13.58 33.84 0.57
CA THR A 108 13.98 34.97 -0.30
C THR A 108 12.92 36.06 -0.25
N ALA A 109 13.34 37.30 -0.05
CA ALA A 109 12.47 38.47 -0.18
C ALA A 109 12.15 38.73 -1.66
N LEU A 110 10.88 38.89 -1.98
CA LEU A 110 10.40 39.20 -3.32
C LEU A 110 10.64 40.69 -3.63
N PRO A 111 10.93 41.05 -4.90
CA PRO A 111 11.09 42.45 -5.30
C PRO A 111 9.78 43.23 -5.13
N ASN A 112 9.84 44.53 -4.86
CA ASN A 112 8.66 45.36 -4.71
C ASN A 112 8.68 46.57 -5.66
N LEU A 113 7.51 47.17 -5.92
CA LEU A 113 7.38 48.37 -6.75
C LEU A 113 7.88 49.61 -6.01
N ALA A 114 7.42 49.81 -4.77
CA ALA A 114 7.90 50.82 -3.84
C ALA A 114 7.43 50.50 -2.42
N GLY A 115 8.23 50.81 -1.39
CA GLY A 115 7.83 50.58 0.00
C GLY A 115 7.78 49.09 0.34
N GLY A 116 6.68 48.64 0.95
CA GLY A 116 6.48 47.25 1.38
C GLY A 116 5.63 46.41 0.44
N SER A 117 5.58 45.12 0.75
CA SER A 117 4.88 44.10 -0.03
C SER A 117 4.46 42.93 0.85
N ILE A 118 3.38 42.25 0.47
CA ILE A 118 2.85 41.03 1.09
C ILE A 118 2.48 40.05 -0.01
N ALA A 119 2.85 38.77 0.13
CA ALA A 119 2.38 37.70 -0.73
C ALA A 119 1.20 36.98 -0.07
N ASN A 120 0.10 36.81 -0.79
CA ASN A 120 -1.12 36.21 -0.27
C ASN A 120 -1.35 34.79 -0.77
N ASP A 121 -0.98 34.47 -2.01
CA ASP A 121 -1.26 33.17 -2.62
C ASP A 121 -0.26 32.79 -3.72
N VAL A 122 -0.15 31.49 -4.02
CA VAL A 122 0.78 30.90 -4.99
C VAL A 122 0.16 29.71 -5.71
N ASN A 123 0.23 29.68 -7.04
CA ASN A 123 -0.23 28.52 -7.82
C ASN A 123 0.88 27.49 -8.11
N ASP A 124 0.52 26.35 -8.67
CA ASP A 124 1.47 25.27 -9.02
C ASP A 124 2.46 25.61 -10.14
N LYS A 125 2.24 26.70 -10.88
CA LYS A 125 3.25 27.26 -11.81
C LYS A 125 4.32 28.08 -11.08
N GLY A 126 4.13 28.34 -9.79
CA GLY A 126 5.00 29.17 -8.96
C GLY A 126 4.78 30.67 -9.15
N ALA A 127 3.67 31.08 -9.78
CA ALA A 127 3.26 32.47 -9.83
C ALA A 127 2.64 32.86 -8.48
N ILE A 128 3.09 33.98 -7.94
CA ILE A 128 2.71 34.45 -6.60
C ILE A 128 1.92 35.74 -6.76
N VAL A 129 0.85 35.92 -5.99
CA VAL A 129 0.05 37.15 -6.02
C VAL A 129 -0.02 37.80 -4.65
N GLY A 130 -0.25 39.10 -4.65
CA GLY A 130 -0.41 39.85 -3.41
C GLY A 130 -0.45 41.34 -3.64
N VAL A 131 0.25 42.07 -2.79
CA VAL A 131 0.25 43.52 -2.78
C VAL A 131 1.67 44.08 -2.70
N SER A 132 1.90 45.19 -3.39
CA SER A 132 3.13 45.97 -3.29
C SER A 132 2.78 47.46 -3.33
N GLY A 133 3.58 48.31 -2.68
CA GLY A 133 3.38 49.75 -2.81
C GLY A 133 2.97 50.49 -1.55
N GLN A 134 3.29 50.03 -0.34
CA GLN A 134 2.84 50.67 0.92
C GLN A 134 3.18 52.18 1.02
N THR A 135 4.14 52.69 0.23
CA THR A 135 4.52 54.11 0.18
C THR A 135 4.15 54.82 -1.12
N ILE A 136 3.42 54.16 -2.04
CA ILE A 136 2.98 54.75 -3.31
C ILE A 136 1.91 55.83 -3.04
N PRO A 137 2.05 57.04 -3.61
CA PRO A 137 0.97 58.02 -3.61
C PRO A 137 -0.24 57.45 -4.36
N GLN A 138 -1.41 57.38 -3.70
CA GLN A 138 -2.63 56.65 -4.12
C GLN A 138 -2.65 55.16 -3.75
N GLY A 139 -1.88 54.75 -2.74
CA GLY A 139 -2.07 53.49 -2.04
C GLY A 139 -1.45 52.28 -2.71
N GLU A 140 -1.75 51.11 -2.15
CA GLU A 140 -1.21 49.81 -2.55
C GLU A 140 -1.65 49.35 -3.95
N ARG A 141 -0.86 48.46 -4.58
CA ARG A 141 -1.11 47.88 -5.91
C ARG A 141 -1.17 46.36 -5.84
N ALA A 142 -2.16 45.79 -6.51
CA ALA A 142 -2.29 44.36 -6.68
C ALA A 142 -1.23 43.92 -7.68
N VAL A 143 -0.43 42.93 -7.31
CA VAL A 143 0.74 42.51 -8.09
C VAL A 143 0.77 41.00 -8.29
N ILE A 144 1.49 40.61 -9.33
CA ILE A 144 1.94 39.23 -9.58
C ILE A 144 3.47 39.20 -9.62
N TRP A 145 4.05 38.21 -8.96
CA TRP A 145 5.47 37.86 -9.10
C TRP A 145 5.61 36.62 -9.98
N ASP A 146 6.47 36.74 -10.99
CA ASP A 146 6.86 35.64 -11.87
C ASP A 146 8.39 35.57 -12.01
N ALA A 147 8.88 34.74 -12.94
CA ALA A 147 10.31 34.56 -13.19
C ALA A 147 11.03 35.85 -13.66
N THR A 148 10.30 36.86 -14.12
CA THR A 148 10.84 38.14 -14.60
C THR A 148 10.79 39.26 -13.58
N GLY A 149 10.04 39.11 -12.48
CA GLY A 149 9.98 40.07 -11.38
C GLY A 149 8.55 40.34 -10.90
N VAL A 150 8.35 41.54 -10.34
CA VAL A 150 7.05 42.04 -9.86
C VAL A 150 6.35 42.86 -10.94
N HIS A 151 5.07 42.60 -11.17
CA HIS A 151 4.25 43.32 -12.15
C HIS A 151 2.96 43.83 -11.52
N ASP A 152 2.62 45.09 -11.79
CA ASP A 152 1.32 45.68 -11.46
C ASP A 152 0.23 45.06 -12.36
N LEU A 153 -0.87 44.59 -11.75
CA LEU A 153 -2.03 44.07 -12.48
C LEU A 153 -2.81 45.17 -13.24
N ASN A 154 -2.43 46.44 -13.06
CA ASN A 154 -3.04 47.63 -13.63
C ASN A 154 -4.52 47.79 -13.26
N VAL A 155 -4.86 47.44 -12.02
CA VAL A 155 -6.20 47.66 -11.46
C VAL A 155 -6.42 49.16 -11.29
N THR A 156 -7.53 49.67 -11.84
CA THR A 156 -7.87 51.09 -11.70
C THR A 156 -8.34 51.39 -10.28
N VAL A 157 -7.51 52.08 -9.50
CA VAL A 157 -7.83 52.47 -8.11
C VAL A 157 -8.54 53.84 -8.10
N PRO A 158 -9.79 53.94 -7.58
CA PRO A 158 -10.48 55.22 -7.44
C PRO A 158 -9.75 56.21 -6.53
N ALA A 159 -9.92 57.51 -6.79
CA ALA A 159 -9.35 58.54 -5.93
C ALA A 159 -9.92 58.45 -4.51
N GLY A 160 -9.03 58.32 -3.51
CA GLY A 160 -9.41 58.17 -2.10
C GLY A 160 -9.48 56.72 -1.61
N SER A 161 -9.32 55.73 -2.49
CA SER A 161 -9.16 54.33 -2.09
C SER A 161 -7.74 54.07 -1.54
N PRO A 162 -7.58 53.21 -0.51
CA PRO A 162 -6.29 52.79 0.04
C PRO A 162 -5.44 51.93 -0.91
N GLY A 163 -6.01 51.41 -2.00
CA GLY A 163 -5.28 50.60 -2.98
C GLY A 163 -6.08 49.40 -3.48
N SER A 164 -5.38 48.54 -4.22
CA SER A 164 -5.88 47.24 -4.70
C SER A 164 -5.01 46.11 -4.15
N VAL A 165 -5.62 44.96 -3.84
CA VAL A 165 -4.94 43.77 -3.31
C VAL A 165 -5.34 42.56 -4.15
N ALA A 166 -4.36 41.75 -4.59
CA ALA A 166 -4.63 40.41 -5.12
C ALA A 166 -4.68 39.40 -3.96
N ARG A 167 -5.72 38.57 -3.93
CA ARG A 167 -6.04 37.66 -2.82
C ARG A 167 -5.74 36.21 -3.16
N GLY A 168 -6.24 35.72 -4.29
CA GLY A 168 -6.10 34.33 -4.71
C GLY A 168 -5.78 34.18 -6.21
N ILE A 169 -5.15 33.07 -6.58
CA ILE A 169 -4.75 32.72 -7.95
C ILE A 169 -4.98 31.23 -8.24
N ASN A 170 -5.69 30.92 -9.32
CA ASN A 170 -5.90 29.51 -9.71
C ASN A 170 -4.80 28.95 -10.64
N ALA A 171 -4.88 27.65 -10.94
CA ALA A 171 -3.94 26.96 -11.84
C ALA A 171 -3.92 27.52 -13.28
N LYS A 172 -5.00 28.17 -13.73
CA LYS A 172 -5.06 28.84 -15.04
C LYS A 172 -4.32 30.18 -15.04
N GLY A 173 -4.02 30.74 -13.86
CA GLY A 173 -3.40 32.06 -13.69
C GLY A 173 -4.42 33.19 -13.61
N GLN A 174 -5.69 32.87 -13.35
CA GLN A 174 -6.72 33.86 -13.08
C GLN A 174 -6.61 34.30 -11.63
N ILE A 175 -6.70 35.60 -11.39
CA ILE A 175 -6.45 36.21 -10.08
C ILE A 175 -7.71 36.91 -9.62
N VAL A 176 -8.05 36.79 -8.34
CA VAL A 176 -9.12 37.56 -7.71
C VAL A 176 -8.56 38.47 -6.65
N GLY A 177 -9.24 39.58 -6.41
CA GLY A 177 -8.82 40.56 -5.43
C GLY A 177 -9.86 41.64 -5.20
N ASP A 178 -9.50 42.62 -4.39
CA ASP A 178 -10.38 43.72 -4.02
C ASP A 178 -9.68 45.07 -4.05
N ILE A 179 -10.48 46.12 -4.21
CA ILE A 179 -10.07 47.51 -4.06
C ILE A 179 -10.66 48.01 -2.74
N GLY A 180 -9.82 48.48 -1.82
CA GLY A 180 -10.30 48.96 -0.52
C GLY A 180 -11.03 50.32 -0.61
N GLY A 181 -11.72 50.69 0.47
CA GLY A 181 -12.31 52.02 0.68
C GLY A 181 -13.69 52.25 0.05
N ALA A 182 -14.20 53.48 0.20
CA ALA A 182 -15.53 53.85 -0.28
C ALA A 182 -15.59 53.88 -1.82
N GLY A 183 -16.44 53.04 -2.42
CA GLY A 183 -16.50 52.83 -3.87
C GLY A 183 -15.55 51.75 -4.39
N GLY A 184 -14.88 51.02 -3.48
CA GLY A 184 -14.13 49.79 -3.76
C GLY A 184 -15.02 48.60 -4.14
N GLY A 185 -14.41 47.48 -4.52
CA GLY A 185 -15.12 46.29 -4.96
C GLY A 185 -14.18 45.20 -5.48
N GLY A 186 -14.71 43.99 -5.60
CA GLY A 186 -13.98 42.82 -6.07
C GLY A 186 -13.68 42.90 -7.56
N PHE A 187 -12.59 42.27 -7.99
CA PHE A 187 -12.21 42.10 -9.38
C PHE A 187 -11.70 40.68 -9.65
N GLN A 188 -11.79 40.29 -10.91
CA GLN A 188 -11.02 39.19 -11.48
C GLN A 188 -10.06 39.75 -12.53
N TRP A 189 -8.80 39.34 -12.49
CA TRP A 189 -7.81 39.59 -13.52
C TRP A 189 -7.56 38.30 -14.30
N ASP A 190 -7.58 38.38 -15.62
CA ASP A 190 -7.27 37.26 -16.53
C ASP A 190 -6.50 37.77 -17.75
N ALA A 191 -5.28 37.28 -17.93
CA ALA A 191 -4.40 37.60 -19.05
C ALA A 191 -4.32 39.10 -19.41
N GLY A 192 -4.17 39.96 -18.40
CA GLY A 192 -4.07 41.42 -18.55
C GLY A 192 -5.40 42.17 -18.56
N THR A 193 -6.54 41.46 -18.47
CA THR A 193 -7.88 42.06 -18.44
C THR A 193 -8.42 42.07 -17.02
N VAL A 194 -8.77 43.25 -16.50
CA VAL A 194 -9.45 43.41 -15.20
C VAL A 194 -10.95 43.52 -15.41
N THR A 195 -11.70 42.58 -14.83
CA THR A 195 -13.17 42.55 -14.87
C THR A 195 -13.73 42.76 -13.45
N PRO A 196 -14.55 43.81 -13.20
CA PRO A 196 -15.17 44.01 -11.89
C PRO A 196 -16.16 42.90 -11.54
N LEU A 197 -16.14 42.43 -10.28
CA LEU A 197 -17.15 41.52 -9.72
C LEU A 197 -18.36 42.30 -9.20
N GLY A 198 -18.13 43.44 -8.54
CA GLY A 198 -19.17 44.27 -7.95
C GLY A 198 -18.66 45.03 -6.72
N GLN A 199 -19.32 46.14 -6.37
CA GLN A 199 -18.87 47.05 -5.29
C GLN A 199 -19.08 46.52 -3.86
N SER A 200 -19.73 45.38 -3.70
CA SER A 200 -20.04 44.75 -2.41
C SER A 200 -19.40 43.37 -2.24
N LEU A 201 -18.63 42.91 -3.23
CA LEU A 201 -18.02 41.59 -3.23
C LEU A 201 -16.53 41.71 -2.90
N PHE A 202 -16.07 40.93 -1.93
CA PHE A 202 -14.69 40.86 -1.49
C PHE A 202 -14.22 39.42 -1.63
N PRO A 203 -13.69 39.04 -2.81
CA PRO A 203 -13.24 37.67 -3.05
C PRO A 203 -11.98 37.36 -2.23
N THR A 204 -11.87 36.13 -1.76
CA THR A 204 -10.71 35.64 -1.00
C THR A 204 -9.95 34.55 -1.77
N ALA A 205 -10.66 33.66 -2.46
CA ALA A 205 -10.07 32.53 -3.18
C ALA A 205 -10.76 32.27 -4.52
N ILE A 206 -10.08 31.52 -5.38
CA ILE A 206 -10.57 31.06 -6.69
C ILE A 206 -10.04 29.65 -6.98
N ASN A 207 -10.93 28.69 -7.27
CA ASN A 207 -10.53 27.31 -7.58
C ASN A 207 -10.18 27.11 -9.09
N ALA A 208 -9.74 25.91 -9.48
CA ALA A 208 -9.36 25.60 -10.86
C ALA A 208 -10.52 25.68 -11.85
N ALA A 209 -11.76 25.44 -11.39
CA ALA A 209 -12.97 25.61 -12.20
C ALA A 209 -13.24 27.10 -12.51
N GLY A 210 -12.71 28.02 -11.71
CA GLY A 210 -12.92 29.46 -11.81
C GLY A 210 -13.95 29.97 -10.80
N GLU A 211 -14.44 29.12 -9.92
CA GLU A 211 -15.35 29.50 -8.85
C GLU A 211 -14.64 30.38 -7.84
N ILE A 212 -15.21 31.56 -7.61
CA ILE A 212 -14.70 32.61 -6.75
C ILE A 212 -15.54 32.64 -5.50
N VAL A 213 -14.90 32.60 -4.34
CA VAL A 213 -15.54 32.67 -3.04
C VAL A 213 -15.07 33.89 -2.27
N GLY A 214 -15.85 34.31 -1.27
CA GLY A 214 -15.42 35.35 -0.35
C GLY A 214 -16.56 35.90 0.50
N ARG A 215 -16.53 37.21 0.74
CA ARG A 215 -17.54 37.94 1.51
C ARG A 215 -18.34 38.91 0.65
N HIS A 216 -19.66 38.87 0.79
CA HIS A 216 -20.61 39.79 0.18
C HIS A 216 -21.21 40.71 1.25
N GLU A 217 -20.92 42.01 1.17
CA GLU A 217 -21.39 43.01 2.11
C GLU A 217 -22.68 43.67 1.63
N THR A 218 -23.77 43.43 2.37
CA THR A 218 -25.09 44.00 2.11
C THR A 218 -25.47 44.99 3.21
N LEU A 219 -26.54 45.77 2.99
CA LEU A 219 -27.02 46.76 3.97
C LEU A 219 -27.40 46.17 5.34
N CYS A 220 -27.71 44.88 5.41
CA CYS A 220 -28.12 44.22 6.66
C CYS A 220 -27.02 43.41 7.32
N CYS A 221 -26.08 42.89 6.52
CA CYS A 221 -25.36 41.67 6.85
C CYS A 221 -24.13 41.48 5.95
N SER A 222 -23.17 40.67 6.40
CA SER A 222 -22.15 40.07 5.53
C SER A 222 -22.46 38.59 5.28
N PHE A 223 -22.50 38.17 4.01
CA PHE A 223 -22.72 36.79 3.59
C PHE A 223 -21.44 36.19 3.01
N ALA A 224 -21.26 34.88 3.17
CA ALA A 224 -20.33 34.13 2.36
C ALA A 224 -20.98 33.99 0.98
N PHE A 225 -20.21 34.14 -0.09
CA PHE A 225 -20.75 34.01 -1.44
C PHE A 225 -19.88 33.09 -2.28
N HIS A 226 -20.48 32.59 -3.36
CA HIS A 226 -19.74 32.02 -4.48
C HIS A 226 -20.28 32.55 -5.83
N VAL A 227 -19.40 32.63 -6.83
CA VAL A 227 -19.72 32.89 -8.25
C VAL A 227 -18.82 32.05 -9.14
N LEU A 228 -19.34 31.54 -10.25
CA LEU A 228 -18.52 30.71 -11.16
C LEU A 228 -17.44 31.47 -11.94
N PHE A 229 -17.60 32.77 -12.16
CA PHE A 229 -16.62 33.64 -12.82
C PHE A 229 -17.10 35.10 -12.75
N ALA A 230 -16.24 36.06 -13.11
CA ALA A 230 -16.58 37.47 -13.06
C ALA A 230 -17.78 37.89 -13.92
N GLY A 231 -18.66 38.71 -13.32
CA GLY A 231 -19.89 39.18 -13.94
C GLY A 231 -21.08 38.21 -13.82
N ALA A 232 -20.87 37.00 -13.28
CA ALA A 232 -21.96 36.12 -12.86
C ALA A 232 -22.70 36.69 -11.64
N VAL A 233 -23.95 36.28 -11.44
CA VAL A 233 -24.75 36.68 -10.27
C VAL A 233 -24.23 35.95 -9.03
N PRO A 234 -23.86 36.66 -7.95
CA PRO A 234 -23.45 36.04 -6.69
C PRO A 234 -24.58 35.27 -6.04
N VAL A 235 -24.22 34.09 -5.55
CA VAL A 235 -25.09 33.24 -4.73
C VAL A 235 -24.58 33.32 -3.30
N ASP A 236 -25.43 33.82 -2.41
CA ASP A 236 -25.15 33.88 -0.97
C ASP A 236 -25.34 32.50 -0.35
N LEU A 237 -24.34 32.06 0.41
CA LEU A 237 -24.35 30.77 1.09
C LEU A 237 -25.17 30.83 2.39
N PRO A 238 -25.74 29.70 2.83
CA PRO A 238 -26.49 29.61 4.08
C PRO A 238 -25.64 29.95 5.32
N THR A 239 -26.31 30.30 6.41
CA THR A 239 -25.69 30.74 7.68
C THR A 239 -26.20 29.92 8.87
N PHE A 240 -25.45 29.82 9.97
CA PHE A 240 -25.91 29.12 11.19
C PHE A 240 -27.14 29.73 11.87
N GLY A 241 -27.50 30.96 11.53
CA GLY A 241 -28.73 31.58 12.02
C GLY A 241 -29.05 32.90 11.32
N PRO A 242 -30.25 33.46 11.55
CA PRO A 242 -30.68 34.68 10.88
C PRO A 242 -29.72 35.84 11.15
N SER A 243 -29.27 36.49 10.08
CA SER A 243 -28.36 37.65 10.12
C SER A 243 -26.99 37.37 10.75
N SER A 244 -26.56 36.11 10.79
CA SER A 244 -25.21 35.76 11.22
C SER A 244 -24.17 36.25 10.21
N PRO A 245 -23.18 37.07 10.61
CA PRO A 245 -22.10 37.44 9.72
C PRO A 245 -21.32 36.19 9.31
N THR A 246 -21.05 36.05 8.02
CA THR A 246 -20.31 34.91 7.50
C THR A 246 -19.40 35.35 6.34
N GLY A 247 -18.36 34.56 6.09
CA GLY A 247 -17.45 34.76 4.96
C GLY A 247 -16.78 33.44 4.62
N ALA A 248 -16.68 33.17 3.32
CA ALA A 248 -15.83 32.12 2.80
C ALA A 248 -14.37 32.62 2.76
N LEU A 249 -13.43 31.71 2.96
CA LEU A 249 -12.00 31.99 2.95
C LEU A 249 -11.30 31.20 1.85
N ASP A 250 -11.69 29.95 1.62
CA ASP A 250 -11.07 29.07 0.64
C ASP A 250 -12.06 28.08 0.00
N ALA A 251 -11.71 27.50 -1.14
CA ALA A 251 -12.51 26.51 -1.85
C ALA A 251 -11.66 25.50 -2.64
N ASN A 252 -12.03 24.22 -2.59
CA ASN A 252 -11.37 23.16 -3.37
C ASN A 252 -11.96 23.02 -4.80
N ASP A 253 -11.37 22.14 -5.61
CA ASP A 253 -11.79 21.93 -7.01
C ASP A 253 -13.11 21.14 -7.15
N SER A 254 -13.58 20.52 -6.06
CA SER A 254 -14.91 19.88 -5.98
C SER A 254 -16.04 20.89 -5.72
N GLY A 255 -15.70 22.15 -5.43
CA GLY A 255 -16.66 23.20 -5.06
C GLY A 255 -17.05 23.18 -3.58
N ASP A 256 -16.29 22.48 -2.74
CA ASP A 256 -16.42 22.59 -1.29
C ASP A 256 -15.79 23.89 -0.82
N ILE A 257 -16.47 24.59 0.08
CA ILE A 257 -16.08 25.93 0.53
C ILE A 257 -15.90 25.91 2.05
N VAL A 258 -14.88 26.61 2.54
CA VAL A 258 -14.61 26.75 3.98
C VAL A 258 -14.48 28.20 4.41
N GLY A 259 -14.69 28.45 5.70
CA GLY A 259 -14.66 29.79 6.28
C GLY A 259 -15.25 29.83 7.68
N ALA A 260 -15.99 30.89 7.97
CA ALA A 260 -16.66 31.07 9.26
C ALA A 260 -18.10 31.60 9.11
N SER A 261 -18.97 31.18 10.02
CA SER A 261 -20.33 31.72 10.17
C SER A 261 -20.62 32.02 11.64
N GLY A 262 -21.25 33.16 11.90
CA GLY A 262 -21.54 33.62 13.25
C GLY A 262 -22.55 32.72 13.97
N ARG A 263 -22.17 32.09 15.07
CA ARG A 263 -23.09 31.41 15.97
C ARG A 263 -23.63 32.40 17.01
N ARG A 264 -24.95 32.45 17.23
CA ARG A 264 -25.51 33.30 18.29
C ARG A 264 -25.13 32.75 19.66
N HIS A 265 -24.53 33.59 20.48
CA HIS A 265 -24.21 33.29 21.87
C HIS A 265 -25.01 34.21 22.81
N GLY A 266 -25.47 33.68 23.94
CA GLY A 266 -26.27 34.40 24.94
C GLY A 266 -27.72 34.67 24.54
N THR A 267 -28.47 35.30 25.43
CA THR A 267 -29.87 35.70 25.21
C THR A 267 -30.00 37.22 25.06
N PRO A 268 -30.92 37.73 24.21
CA PRO A 268 -31.19 39.16 24.13
C PRO A 268 -31.46 39.80 25.52
N PRO A 269 -30.97 41.01 25.80
CA PRO A 269 -30.32 41.96 24.88
C PRO A 269 -28.80 41.78 24.73
N PHE A 270 -28.17 40.82 25.41
CA PHE A 270 -26.71 40.62 25.41
C PHE A 270 -26.26 39.55 24.40
N ALA A 271 -27.08 39.24 23.39
CA ALA A 271 -26.72 38.27 22.37
C ALA A 271 -25.68 38.85 21.40
N TYR A 272 -24.61 38.11 21.16
CA TYR A 272 -23.57 38.45 20.17
C TYR A 272 -23.28 37.25 19.29
N PHE A 273 -22.57 37.47 18.17
CA PHE A 273 -22.16 36.40 17.28
C PHE A 273 -20.70 36.06 17.55
N VAL A 274 -20.41 34.78 17.68
CA VAL A 274 -19.06 34.24 17.77
C VAL A 274 -18.74 33.60 16.41
N PRO A 275 -17.63 33.94 15.74
CA PRO A 275 -17.22 33.23 14.53
C PRO A 275 -17.02 31.75 14.85
N THR A 276 -17.62 30.88 14.04
CA THR A 276 -17.44 29.43 14.18
C THR A 276 -17.12 28.86 12.81
N ALA A 277 -16.14 27.96 12.78
CA ALA A 277 -15.68 27.29 11.56
C ALA A 277 -16.84 26.61 10.84
N ALA A 278 -16.93 26.88 9.54
CA ALA A 278 -18.04 26.45 8.69
C ALA A 278 -17.51 25.79 7.41
N PHE A 279 -18.22 24.75 7.00
CA PHE A 279 -18.02 24.03 5.76
C PHE A 279 -19.31 24.07 4.95
N TRP A 280 -19.21 24.38 3.66
CA TRP A 280 -20.33 24.37 2.74
C TRP A 280 -20.11 23.36 1.62
N HIS A 281 -21.16 22.57 1.36
CA HIS A 281 -21.24 21.67 0.22
C HIS A 281 -22.60 21.88 -0.46
N GLY A 282 -22.57 22.53 -1.64
CA GLY A 282 -23.79 23.03 -2.27
C GLY A 282 -24.57 23.97 -1.34
N ASP A 283 -25.87 23.70 -1.15
CA ASP A 283 -26.76 24.50 -0.30
C ASP A 283 -26.74 24.08 1.19
N ALA A 284 -25.82 23.20 1.59
CA ALA A 284 -25.68 22.74 2.97
C ALA A 284 -24.55 23.49 3.70
N ILE A 285 -24.78 23.84 4.97
CA ILE A 285 -23.75 24.34 5.88
C ILE A 285 -23.57 23.37 7.06
N THR A 286 -22.32 23.01 7.34
CA THR A 286 -21.92 22.17 8.46
C THR A 286 -21.11 23.00 9.45
N ASN A 287 -21.43 22.83 10.74
CA ASN A 287 -20.65 23.40 11.83
C ASN A 287 -19.49 22.47 12.17
N LEU A 288 -18.26 22.97 12.00
CA LEU A 288 -17.04 22.20 12.25
C LEU A 288 -16.61 22.20 13.73
N GLY A 289 -17.22 23.05 14.57
CA GLY A 289 -17.01 23.08 16.02
C GLY A 289 -15.77 23.86 16.47
N THR A 290 -15.42 23.65 17.75
CA THR A 290 -14.30 24.24 18.47
C THR A 290 -13.59 23.15 19.30
N LEU A 291 -12.35 23.39 19.71
CA LEU A 291 -11.66 22.51 20.66
C LEU A 291 -12.41 22.45 22.00
N ALA A 292 -12.26 21.33 22.72
CA ALA A 292 -12.93 21.13 24.00
C ALA A 292 -12.39 22.11 25.06
N GLY A 293 -13.29 22.73 25.80
CA GLY A 293 -12.95 23.71 26.84
C GLY A 293 -13.88 24.88 26.80
N CYS A 294 -14.11 25.47 25.63
CA CYS A 294 -15.04 26.58 25.52
C CYS A 294 -15.80 26.62 24.19
N ASP A 295 -16.95 27.29 24.25
CA ASP A 295 -17.92 27.41 23.17
C ASP A 295 -17.63 28.68 22.32
N CYS A 296 -16.33 28.90 22.05
CA CYS A 296 -15.73 30.17 21.62
C CYS A 296 -15.43 30.26 20.10
N GLU A 297 -14.39 31.00 19.71
CA GLU A 297 -14.08 31.34 18.32
C GLU A 297 -13.35 30.20 17.60
N SER A 298 -13.77 29.92 16.36
CA SER A 298 -13.02 29.10 15.41
C SER A 298 -13.23 29.58 13.98
N SER A 299 -12.26 29.30 13.10
CA SER A 299 -12.37 29.56 11.67
C SER A 299 -11.61 28.51 10.88
N ALA A 300 -12.22 28.00 9.81
CA ALA A 300 -11.54 27.21 8.79
C ALA A 300 -10.91 28.15 7.77
N LEU A 301 -9.60 28.07 7.57
CA LEU A 301 -8.83 29.00 6.74
C LEU A 301 -8.48 28.44 5.37
N ALA A 302 -8.24 27.13 5.26
CA ALA A 302 -7.87 26.49 4.00
C ALA A 302 -8.40 25.05 3.91
N ILE A 303 -8.57 24.55 2.67
CA ILE A 303 -9.06 23.20 2.34
C ILE A 303 -8.28 22.63 1.16
N ASN A 304 -7.90 21.34 1.20
CA ASN A 304 -7.29 20.66 0.05
C ASN A 304 -8.32 19.84 -0.75
N ASN A 305 -7.91 19.26 -1.89
CA ASN A 305 -8.81 18.49 -2.75
C ASN A 305 -9.27 17.15 -2.16
N ALA A 306 -8.61 16.66 -1.10
CA ALA A 306 -9.08 15.50 -0.33
C ALA A 306 -10.19 15.87 0.68
N GLY A 307 -10.49 17.16 0.85
CA GLY A 307 -11.47 17.65 1.82
C GLY A 307 -10.93 17.82 3.24
N THR A 308 -9.62 17.75 3.43
CA THR A 308 -8.96 18.06 4.71
C THR A 308 -8.92 19.57 4.91
N ILE A 309 -9.37 20.02 6.08
CA ILE A 309 -9.56 21.44 6.40
C ILE A 309 -8.64 21.83 7.55
N VAL A 310 -8.02 23.00 7.46
CA VAL A 310 -7.17 23.55 8.52
C VAL A 310 -7.59 24.96 8.92
N GLY A 311 -7.21 25.39 10.12
CA GLY A 311 -7.52 26.73 10.60
C GLY A 311 -7.07 26.96 12.04
N TYR A 312 -7.93 27.63 12.82
CA TYR A 312 -7.69 27.86 14.24
C TYR A 312 -8.95 27.71 15.09
N SER A 313 -8.75 27.42 16.37
CA SER A 313 -9.76 27.45 17.42
C SER A 313 -9.17 28.15 18.65
N ASP A 314 -10.01 28.77 19.48
CA ASP A 314 -9.62 29.10 20.85
C ASP A 314 -9.11 27.83 21.55
N GLY A 315 -8.02 27.98 22.31
CA GLY A 315 -7.44 26.90 23.11
C GLY A 315 -8.35 26.50 24.29
N PRO A 316 -8.02 25.42 25.01
CA PRO A 316 -8.75 25.01 26.22
C PRO A 316 -8.72 26.13 27.27
N ASP A 317 -9.76 26.25 28.11
CA ASP A 317 -10.05 27.34 29.10
C ASP A 317 -8.89 27.98 29.91
N SER A 318 -7.70 27.36 29.94
CA SER A 318 -6.48 27.86 30.59
C SER A 318 -5.46 28.51 29.65
N ASP A 319 -5.61 28.39 28.33
CA ASP A 319 -4.69 28.94 27.34
C ASP A 319 -5.29 30.21 26.69
N PRO A 320 -4.64 31.39 26.84
CA PRO A 320 -5.12 32.63 26.23
C PRO A 320 -4.82 32.74 24.72
N TYR A 321 -4.17 31.75 24.10
CA TYR A 321 -3.79 31.77 22.69
C TYR A 321 -4.75 30.92 21.83
N PHE A 322 -4.84 31.27 20.54
CA PHE A 322 -5.45 30.37 19.57
C PHE A 322 -4.53 29.17 19.34
N HIS A 323 -5.13 28.05 18.95
CA HIS A 323 -4.43 26.83 18.58
C HIS A 323 -4.73 26.53 17.11
N ALA A 324 -3.67 26.15 16.38
CA ALA A 324 -3.81 25.66 15.02
C ALA A 324 -4.56 24.32 15.06
N VAL A 325 -5.54 24.13 14.19
CA VAL A 325 -6.38 22.92 14.18
C VAL A 325 -6.51 22.33 12.79
N ILE A 326 -6.78 21.02 12.77
CA ILE A 326 -7.13 20.26 11.58
C ILE A 326 -8.48 19.58 11.79
N TRP A 327 -9.35 19.66 10.79
CA TRP A 327 -10.58 18.87 10.72
C TRP A 327 -10.38 17.74 9.72
N LYS A 328 -10.34 16.52 10.24
CA LYS A 328 -10.28 15.28 9.47
C LYS A 328 -11.27 14.28 10.06
N ASN A 329 -11.86 13.41 9.24
CA ASN A 329 -12.83 12.40 9.70
C ASN A 329 -13.97 12.97 10.56
N SER A 330 -14.49 14.16 10.19
CA SER A 330 -15.55 14.89 10.91
C SER A 330 -15.21 15.28 12.37
N SER A 331 -13.94 15.27 12.75
CA SER A 331 -13.48 15.62 14.10
C SER A 331 -12.43 16.72 14.05
N ILE A 332 -12.43 17.59 15.06
CA ILE A 332 -11.41 18.64 15.24
C ILE A 332 -10.25 18.08 16.08
N HIS A 333 -9.03 18.33 15.64
CA HIS A 333 -7.80 17.97 16.35
C HIS A 333 -6.91 19.20 16.52
N ASP A 334 -6.28 19.33 17.68
CA ASP A 334 -5.26 20.34 17.93
C ASP A 334 -3.95 19.90 17.26
N LEU A 335 -3.42 20.70 16.34
CA LEU A 335 -2.15 20.37 15.65
C LEU A 335 -0.97 20.33 16.63
N ASN A 336 -1.06 20.99 17.78
CA ASN A 336 -0.03 20.92 18.82
C ASN A 336 0.06 19.54 19.49
N ASP A 337 -1.01 18.75 19.45
CA ASP A 337 -1.03 17.36 19.93
C ASP A 337 -0.51 16.36 18.89
N LEU A 338 -0.38 16.80 17.62
CA LEU A 338 0.04 15.96 16.49
C LEU A 338 1.52 16.14 16.10
N ILE A 339 2.26 16.96 16.85
CA ILE A 339 3.70 17.21 16.69
C ILE A 339 4.47 16.75 17.94
N PRO A 340 5.80 16.55 17.87
CA PRO A 340 6.59 16.22 19.05
C PRO A 340 6.43 17.25 20.19
N ALA A 341 6.25 16.79 21.43
CA ALA A 341 5.97 17.67 22.58
C ALA A 341 7.06 18.72 22.90
N ASN A 342 8.28 18.58 22.35
CA ASN A 342 9.40 19.51 22.52
C ASN A 342 9.77 20.22 21.21
N SER A 343 8.82 20.41 20.29
CA SER A 343 9.08 21.02 18.98
C SER A 343 9.49 22.50 19.03
N GLY A 344 9.34 23.16 20.20
CA GLY A 344 9.84 24.51 20.44
C GLY A 344 8.93 25.63 19.94
N LEU A 345 7.82 25.31 19.26
CA LEU A 345 6.76 26.23 18.85
C LEU A 345 5.40 25.81 19.40
N LEU A 346 4.59 26.79 19.81
CA LEU A 346 3.15 26.69 19.97
C LEU A 346 2.51 27.16 18.65
N LEU A 347 1.83 26.26 17.94
CA LEU A 347 1.17 26.54 16.67
C LEU A 347 -0.16 27.25 16.93
N GLU A 348 -0.29 28.47 16.42
CA GLU A 348 -1.46 29.32 16.68
C GLU A 348 -2.50 29.24 15.54
N ARG A 349 -2.02 29.29 14.28
CA ARG A 349 -2.88 29.29 13.09
C ARG A 349 -2.30 28.38 12.03
N ALA A 350 -3.15 27.61 11.36
CA ALA A 350 -2.84 26.93 10.10
C ALA A 350 -3.55 27.67 8.95
N SER A 351 -2.76 28.37 8.13
CA SER A 351 -3.25 29.31 7.12
C SER A 351 -3.41 28.69 5.73
N GLY A 352 -2.65 27.62 5.43
CA GLY A 352 -2.68 26.96 4.13
C GLY A 352 -2.42 25.46 4.24
N ILE A 353 -3.01 24.68 3.35
CA ILE A 353 -2.79 23.25 3.17
C ILE A 353 -2.72 22.92 1.68
N ASN A 354 -1.83 22.01 1.27
CA ASN A 354 -1.78 21.51 -0.12
C ASN A 354 -2.34 20.07 -0.23
N ASP A 355 -2.40 19.53 -1.46
CA ASP A 355 -2.94 18.19 -1.73
C ASP A 355 -2.05 17.05 -1.21
N LYS A 356 -0.82 17.37 -0.75
CA LYS A 356 0.09 16.44 -0.06
C LYS A 356 -0.06 16.45 1.46
N GLY A 357 -1.08 17.14 1.96
CA GLY A 357 -1.30 17.29 3.41
C GLY A 357 -0.28 18.19 4.12
N GLN A 358 0.60 18.90 3.39
CA GLN A 358 1.54 19.83 4.01
C GLN A 358 0.80 21.08 4.47
N ILE A 359 1.03 21.52 5.70
CA ILE A 359 0.31 22.63 6.34
C ILE A 359 1.30 23.74 6.66
N VAL A 360 0.92 24.98 6.41
CA VAL A 360 1.71 26.16 6.79
C VAL A 360 0.91 27.11 7.64
N GLY A 361 1.59 27.90 8.45
CA GLY A 361 0.95 28.92 9.25
C GLY A 361 1.91 29.64 10.18
N THR A 362 1.39 30.09 11.32
CA THR A 362 2.13 30.93 12.28
C THR A 362 2.07 30.37 13.69
N GLY A 363 3.20 30.41 14.40
CA GLY A 363 3.33 29.99 15.80
C GLY A 363 4.33 30.82 16.61
N TYR A 364 4.49 30.47 17.90
CA TYR A 364 5.31 31.20 18.87
C TYR A 364 6.35 30.31 19.56
N ARG A 365 7.56 30.80 19.83
CA ARG A 365 8.60 30.02 20.55
C ARG A 365 8.34 29.87 22.07
N LEU A 366 8.63 28.70 22.63
CA LEU A 366 8.55 28.38 24.08
C LEU A 366 9.94 28.39 24.76
N PRO A 367 10.10 28.72 26.08
CA PRO A 367 9.07 28.94 27.09
C PRO A 367 8.77 30.44 27.32
N VAL A 368 7.51 30.82 27.20
CA VAL A 368 7.04 32.16 27.57
C VAL A 368 6.99 32.28 29.11
N THR A 369 8.12 32.46 29.79
CA THR A 369 8.12 32.87 31.21
C THR A 369 8.86 34.19 31.43
N GLY A 370 8.10 35.26 31.62
CA GLY A 370 8.55 36.45 32.36
C GLY A 370 8.87 37.75 31.61
N ASP A 371 8.63 37.89 30.30
CA ASP A 371 8.89 39.15 29.56
C ASP A 371 7.88 39.37 28.40
N PRO A 372 7.49 40.61 28.04
CA PRO A 372 6.41 40.91 27.11
C PRO A 372 6.90 40.80 25.66
N ARG A 373 6.69 39.62 25.06
CA ARG A 373 6.42 39.38 23.63
C ARG A 373 7.12 40.29 22.60
N PHE A 374 8.46 40.30 22.61
CA PHE A 374 9.31 40.77 21.49
C PHE A 374 9.97 39.61 20.70
N ASP A 375 9.56 38.36 20.93
CA ASP A 375 9.94 37.16 20.18
C ASP A 375 8.66 36.45 19.63
N GLU A 376 7.70 37.14 18.97
CA GLU A 376 7.68 37.59 17.56
C GLU A 376 7.48 36.45 16.54
N GLU A 377 6.22 36.01 16.36
CA GLU A 377 5.65 35.11 15.31
C GLU A 377 6.59 34.45 14.29
N HIS A 378 6.49 33.12 14.18
CA HIS A 378 7.28 32.32 13.28
C HIS A 378 6.40 31.58 12.25
N ALA A 379 6.74 31.74 10.98
CA ALA A 379 6.22 30.91 9.92
C ALA A 379 6.68 29.46 10.14
N TYR A 380 5.76 28.51 10.00
CA TYR A 380 6.10 27.10 10.10
C TYR A 380 5.58 26.31 8.90
N LEU A 381 6.17 25.14 8.71
CA LEU A 381 5.71 24.09 7.83
C LEU A 381 5.55 22.79 8.64
N LEU A 382 4.38 22.18 8.53
CA LEU A 382 4.13 20.80 8.92
C LEU A 382 4.13 19.92 7.67
N VAL A 383 4.81 18.79 7.77
CA VAL A 383 4.81 17.73 6.77
C VAL A 383 4.27 16.47 7.45
N PRO A 384 3.30 15.74 6.88
CA PRO A 384 2.86 14.50 7.50
C PRO A 384 4.06 13.54 7.64
N ALA A 385 4.11 12.80 8.74
CA ALA A 385 5.23 11.94 9.07
C ALA A 385 5.45 10.91 7.94
N GLY A 386 6.69 10.77 7.48
CA GLY A 386 7.04 9.90 6.34
C GLY A 386 6.79 10.49 4.95
N CYS A 387 6.26 11.71 4.84
CA CYS A 387 6.07 12.40 3.55
C CYS A 387 7.28 13.23 3.07
N ASP A 388 8.32 13.35 3.89
CA ASP A 388 9.52 14.07 3.47
C ASP A 388 10.18 13.35 2.29
N PRO A 389 10.59 14.08 1.22
CA PRO A 389 11.21 13.43 0.07
C PRO A 389 12.48 12.67 0.47
N ILE A 390 12.49 11.38 0.15
CA ILE A 390 13.60 10.47 0.45
C ILE A 390 14.59 10.50 -0.70
N ASP A 391 15.88 10.62 -0.39
CA ASP A 391 16.92 10.59 -1.43
C ASP A 391 16.95 9.24 -2.13
N GLU A 392 17.04 9.25 -3.47
CA GLU A 392 17.12 8.04 -4.30
C GLU A 392 18.20 7.05 -3.79
N ALA A 393 19.31 7.58 -3.29
CA ALA A 393 20.39 6.77 -2.71
C ALA A 393 20.03 6.10 -1.37
N ALA A 394 19.10 6.66 -0.60
CA ALA A 394 18.65 6.11 0.68
C ALA A 394 17.68 4.93 0.48
N LEU A 395 17.00 4.84 -0.68
CA LEU A 395 16.12 3.71 -1.03
C LEU A 395 16.86 2.37 -1.12
N ALA A 396 18.20 2.39 -1.18
CA ALA A 396 19.01 1.18 -1.10
C ALA A 396 19.10 0.59 0.32
N ASP A 397 18.74 1.36 1.35
CA ASP A 397 18.70 0.92 2.75
C ASP A 397 17.24 0.78 3.23
N PRO A 398 16.72 -0.45 3.38
CA PRO A 398 15.34 -0.69 3.79
C PRO A 398 15.00 -0.06 5.15
N ALA A 399 15.97 0.10 6.05
CA ALA A 399 15.76 0.69 7.37
C ALA A 399 15.30 2.16 7.29
N SER A 400 15.60 2.85 6.20
CA SER A 400 15.14 4.22 5.97
C SER A 400 13.64 4.33 5.75
N ILE A 401 12.99 3.25 5.32
CA ILE A 401 11.56 3.18 5.02
C ILE A 401 10.82 2.39 6.11
N ASP A 402 11.38 1.27 6.58
CA ASP A 402 10.82 0.42 7.65
C ASP A 402 10.61 1.16 8.99
N SER A 403 11.20 2.34 9.15
CA SER A 403 11.06 3.18 10.35
C SER A 403 9.93 4.20 10.26
N LEU A 404 9.29 4.33 9.10
CA LEU A 404 8.16 5.23 8.87
C LEU A 404 6.86 4.61 9.41
N PRO A 405 5.85 5.45 9.74
CA PRO A 405 4.53 4.97 10.12
C PRO A 405 3.92 4.11 9.00
N ASP A 406 3.45 2.93 9.37
CA ASP A 406 2.77 1.93 8.54
C ASP A 406 1.73 1.25 9.44
N ARG A 407 0.45 1.60 9.25
CA ARG A 407 -0.67 1.21 10.11
C ARG A 407 -1.13 -0.22 9.89
N ASP A 408 -1.13 -0.68 8.65
CA ASP A 408 -1.65 -1.99 8.26
C ASP A 408 -0.58 -3.08 8.16
N GLY A 409 0.69 -2.68 8.18
CA GLY A 409 1.86 -3.53 8.28
C GLY A 409 2.33 -4.11 6.96
N ASP A 410 1.96 -3.53 5.82
CA ASP A 410 2.32 -4.00 4.48
C ASP A 410 3.69 -3.50 3.96
N ALA A 411 4.39 -2.73 4.79
CA ALA A 411 5.65 -2.06 4.49
C ALA A 411 5.56 -1.03 3.36
N ILE A 412 4.41 -0.43 3.15
CA ILE A 412 4.24 0.83 2.46
C ILE A 412 3.93 1.89 3.53
N PRO A 413 4.71 2.98 3.63
CA PRO A 413 4.42 4.01 4.62
C PRO A 413 3.04 4.64 4.39
N ASP A 414 2.28 4.93 5.45
CA ASP A 414 0.94 5.53 5.39
C ASP A 414 0.88 6.73 4.43
N CYS A 415 1.89 7.60 4.52
CA CYS A 415 1.98 8.76 3.66
C CYS A 415 2.12 8.40 2.17
N TRP A 416 2.90 7.36 1.86
CA TRP A 416 3.10 6.94 0.48
C TRP A 416 1.82 6.40 -0.14
N GLU A 417 0.98 5.77 0.67
CA GLU A 417 -0.33 5.28 0.27
C GLU A 417 -1.31 6.44 0.01
N GLU A 418 -1.32 7.44 0.90
CA GLU A 418 -2.21 8.60 0.79
C GLU A 418 -1.78 9.63 -0.28
N HIS A 419 -0.46 9.82 -0.46
CA HIS A 419 0.10 10.95 -1.21
C HIS A 419 1.12 10.56 -2.29
N GLY A 420 1.46 9.28 -2.39
CA GLY A 420 2.52 8.78 -3.27
C GLY A 420 3.92 8.91 -2.67
N ALA A 421 4.83 8.05 -3.12
CA ALA A 421 6.22 8.04 -2.67
C ALA A 421 6.99 9.23 -3.26
N SER A 422 7.33 10.21 -2.43
CA SER A 422 8.13 11.36 -2.85
C SER A 422 9.62 11.05 -2.79
N ILE A 423 10.27 10.98 -3.96
CA ILE A 423 11.69 10.64 -4.11
C ILE A 423 12.46 11.84 -4.64
N ARG A 424 13.61 12.11 -4.04
CA ARG A 424 14.58 13.08 -4.55
C ARG A 424 15.59 12.38 -5.44
N ALA A 425 15.49 12.64 -6.75
CA ALA A 425 16.42 12.14 -7.75
C ALA A 425 17.83 12.71 -7.54
N SER A 426 18.83 12.03 -8.09
CA SER A 426 20.25 12.43 -8.01
C SER A 426 20.57 13.86 -8.49
N ASP A 427 19.75 14.48 -9.35
CA ASP A 427 19.89 15.87 -9.79
C ASP A 427 19.26 16.90 -8.83
N GLY A 428 18.66 16.44 -7.73
CA GLY A 428 17.94 17.23 -6.73
C GLY A 428 16.45 17.44 -7.04
N THR A 429 15.96 16.97 -8.19
CA THR A 429 14.54 17.04 -8.55
C THR A 429 13.74 16.10 -7.65
N VAL A 430 12.62 16.58 -7.10
CA VAL A 430 11.67 15.74 -6.36
C VAL A 430 10.60 15.25 -7.33
N VAL A 431 10.48 13.93 -7.46
CA VAL A 431 9.44 13.23 -8.20
C VAL A 431 8.54 12.48 -7.23
N THR A 432 7.26 12.33 -7.56
CA THR A 432 6.31 11.57 -6.75
C THR A 432 5.83 10.37 -7.55
N TYR A 433 6.04 9.17 -7.02
CA TYR A 433 5.52 7.92 -7.59
C TYR A 433 4.12 7.65 -6.99
N PRO A 434 3.03 7.70 -7.79
CA PRO A 434 1.70 7.36 -7.29
C PRO A 434 1.58 5.85 -7.04
N ILE A 435 0.94 5.45 -5.94
CA ILE A 435 0.70 4.04 -5.60
C ILE A 435 -0.81 3.76 -5.79
N PRO A 436 -1.23 3.24 -6.95
CA PRO A 436 -2.65 3.21 -7.30
C PRO A 436 -3.43 2.20 -6.47
N GLY A 437 -4.44 2.69 -5.76
CA GLY A 437 -5.34 1.84 -4.98
C GLY A 437 -4.77 1.44 -3.62
N ALA A 438 -3.68 2.08 -3.19
CA ALA A 438 -3.16 1.93 -1.85
C ALA A 438 -4.14 2.46 -0.79
N ASP A 439 -4.20 1.82 0.36
CA ASP A 439 -5.09 2.18 1.46
C ASP A 439 -4.39 1.92 2.81
N PRO A 440 -4.05 2.97 3.58
CA PRO A 440 -3.24 2.81 4.79
C PRO A 440 -3.96 2.13 5.96
N ASP A 441 -5.25 1.77 5.78
CA ASP A 441 -5.99 0.94 6.72
C ASP A 441 -6.17 -0.50 6.22
N ARG A 442 -5.57 -0.87 5.08
CA ARG A 442 -5.74 -2.16 4.43
C ARG A 442 -4.53 -2.57 3.57
N ALA A 443 -3.76 -3.50 4.15
CA ALA A 443 -2.53 -4.01 3.55
C ALA A 443 -2.63 -4.31 2.06
N ASP A 444 -1.62 -3.94 1.29
CA ASP A 444 -1.55 -4.12 -0.14
C ASP A 444 -0.38 -5.02 -0.56
N VAL A 445 -0.57 -5.75 -1.64
CA VAL A 445 0.49 -6.51 -2.31
C VAL A 445 0.47 -6.17 -3.78
N TYR A 446 1.58 -5.64 -4.29
CA TYR A 446 1.72 -5.28 -5.69
C TYR A 446 2.51 -6.34 -6.46
N VAL A 447 1.99 -6.74 -7.61
CA VAL A 447 2.68 -7.61 -8.56
C VAL A 447 2.52 -7.04 -9.96
N GLU A 448 3.63 -6.65 -10.57
CA GLU A 448 3.71 -6.35 -11.99
C GLU A 448 3.83 -7.67 -12.77
N VAL A 449 2.95 -7.87 -13.76
CA VAL A 449 2.86 -9.13 -14.50
C VAL A 449 3.09 -8.90 -15.98
N ASP A 450 4.25 -9.34 -16.45
CA ASP A 450 4.61 -9.36 -17.86
C ASP A 450 4.49 -10.77 -18.45
N TRP A 451 4.47 -10.86 -19.77
CA TRP A 451 4.36 -12.14 -20.46
C TRP A 451 5.20 -12.22 -21.74
N MET A 452 5.77 -13.38 -22.01
CA MET A 452 6.43 -13.66 -23.29
C MET A 452 5.42 -13.75 -24.44
N THR A 453 5.85 -13.50 -25.67
CA THR A 453 5.01 -13.64 -26.87
C THR A 453 4.23 -14.95 -26.89
N GLY A 454 2.89 -14.87 -26.89
CA GLY A 454 2.01 -16.04 -26.90
C GLY A 454 1.63 -16.60 -25.52
N HIS A 455 2.20 -16.07 -24.44
CA HIS A 455 2.00 -16.54 -23.05
C HIS A 455 1.22 -15.56 -22.17
N ARG A 456 0.42 -14.68 -22.77
CA ARG A 456 -0.46 -13.77 -22.02
C ARG A 456 -1.42 -14.57 -21.12
N PRO A 457 -1.52 -14.26 -19.82
CA PRO A 457 -2.43 -14.96 -18.92
C PRO A 457 -3.88 -14.94 -19.43
N GLN A 458 -4.64 -16.00 -19.15
CA GLN A 458 -6.08 -16.02 -19.41
C GLN A 458 -6.78 -14.93 -18.60
N VAL A 459 -7.94 -14.49 -19.11
CA VAL A 459 -8.68 -13.36 -18.55
C VAL A 459 -9.10 -13.60 -17.10
N GLY A 460 -9.36 -14.84 -16.69
CA GLY A 460 -9.73 -15.19 -15.31
C GLY A 460 -8.55 -15.46 -14.36
N SER A 461 -7.36 -15.76 -14.87
CA SER A 461 -6.24 -16.30 -14.06
C SER A 461 -5.82 -15.39 -12.91
N LEU A 462 -5.58 -14.10 -13.19
CA LEU A 462 -5.20 -13.13 -12.15
C LEU A 462 -6.41 -12.65 -11.33
N PRO A 463 -7.58 -12.33 -11.92
CA PRO A 463 -8.76 -11.96 -11.14
C PRO A 463 -9.18 -13.01 -10.10
N ASP A 464 -9.04 -14.30 -10.38
CA ASP A 464 -9.35 -15.36 -9.42
C ASP A 464 -8.40 -15.31 -8.20
N VAL A 465 -7.11 -15.06 -8.43
CA VAL A 465 -6.12 -14.88 -7.35
C VAL A 465 -6.39 -13.60 -6.57
N VAL A 466 -6.70 -12.49 -7.25
CA VAL A 466 -7.06 -11.22 -6.58
C VAL A 466 -8.31 -11.38 -5.72
N ALA A 467 -9.30 -12.13 -6.22
CA ALA A 467 -10.51 -12.45 -5.46
C ALA A 467 -10.21 -13.29 -4.23
N ALA A 468 -9.28 -14.25 -4.31
CA ALA A 468 -8.86 -15.06 -3.17
C ALA A 468 -8.28 -14.23 -2.01
N PHE A 469 -7.46 -13.22 -2.32
CA PHE A 469 -6.94 -12.30 -1.30
C PHE A 469 -8.04 -11.39 -0.71
N SER A 470 -9.10 -11.11 -1.48
CA SER A 470 -10.16 -10.19 -1.03
C SER A 470 -11.17 -10.82 -0.07
N VAL A 471 -11.12 -12.14 0.15
CA VAL A 471 -12.00 -12.86 1.09
C VAL A 471 -11.56 -12.61 2.55
N ASP A 472 -12.52 -12.56 3.48
CA ASP A 472 -12.29 -12.42 4.92
C ASP A 472 -11.58 -11.13 5.40
N GLY A 473 -11.53 -10.10 4.56
CA GLY A 473 -11.19 -8.73 4.96
C GLY A 473 -9.72 -8.46 5.23
N GLY A 474 -8.80 -9.23 4.65
CA GLY A 474 -7.36 -8.96 4.79
C GLY A 474 -6.64 -9.00 3.45
N ILE A 475 -5.90 -7.93 3.16
CA ILE A 475 -5.01 -7.74 2.02
C ILE A 475 -5.73 -7.42 0.69
N THR A 476 -5.29 -6.39 -0.02
CA THR A 476 -5.62 -6.13 -1.44
C THR A 476 -4.46 -6.62 -2.30
N LEU A 477 -4.74 -7.50 -3.26
CA LEU A 477 -3.74 -7.88 -4.27
C LEU A 477 -3.92 -7.03 -5.53
N HIS A 478 -2.88 -6.30 -5.89
CA HIS A 478 -2.77 -5.52 -7.13
C HIS A 478 -1.92 -6.29 -8.15
N ALA A 479 -2.55 -7.25 -8.83
CA ALA A 479 -1.92 -8.03 -9.90
C ALA A 479 -2.67 -7.85 -11.22
N ARG A 480 -2.02 -7.25 -12.22
CA ARG A 480 -2.61 -7.05 -13.55
C ARG A 480 -1.56 -7.25 -14.64
N PRO A 481 -1.93 -7.75 -15.83
CA PRO A 481 -1.01 -7.82 -16.95
C PRO A 481 -0.59 -6.41 -17.37
N ASP A 482 0.72 -6.17 -17.48
CA ASP A 482 1.29 -4.93 -18.00
C ASP A 482 1.62 -5.06 -19.49
N GLU A 483 2.75 -5.69 -19.87
CA GLU A 483 3.16 -5.79 -21.28
C GLU A 483 3.71 -7.14 -21.76
N GLU A 484 3.82 -7.24 -23.10
CA GLU A 484 4.46 -8.37 -23.78
C GLU A 484 5.97 -8.15 -23.88
N VAL A 485 6.75 -9.10 -23.40
CA VAL A 485 8.21 -9.12 -23.44
C VAL A 485 8.73 -10.14 -24.47
N PRO A 486 10.01 -10.04 -24.91
CA PRO A 486 10.59 -11.00 -25.85
C PRO A 486 10.48 -12.45 -25.37
N ASP A 487 10.16 -13.34 -26.30
CA ASP A 487 10.12 -14.78 -26.04
C ASP A 487 11.53 -15.36 -25.87
N ILE A 488 11.73 -16.07 -24.76
CA ILE A 488 12.96 -16.80 -24.42
C ILE A 488 12.55 -18.25 -24.10
N PRO A 489 12.65 -19.18 -25.08
CA PRO A 489 12.10 -20.54 -24.94
C PRO A 489 12.61 -21.32 -23.72
N PHE A 490 13.88 -21.09 -23.35
CA PHE A 490 14.48 -21.65 -22.13
C PHE A 490 15.11 -20.53 -21.33
N ILE A 491 14.31 -19.93 -20.45
CA ILE A 491 14.74 -18.80 -19.62
C ILE A 491 15.45 -19.29 -18.37
N LEU A 492 16.60 -18.68 -18.09
CA LEU A 492 17.35 -18.94 -16.87
C LEU A 492 16.80 -18.05 -15.73
N PHE A 493 16.43 -18.69 -14.61
CA PHE A 493 16.06 -18.01 -13.38
C PHE A 493 17.09 -18.34 -12.29
N ARG A 494 18.02 -17.42 -12.02
CA ARG A 494 18.97 -17.54 -10.91
C ARG A 494 18.81 -16.38 -9.95
N PRO A 495 18.31 -16.61 -8.73
CA PRO A 495 18.19 -15.57 -7.71
C PRO A 495 19.47 -14.72 -7.57
N GLY A 496 19.33 -13.40 -7.64
CA GLY A 496 20.41 -12.43 -7.42
C GLY A 496 21.64 -12.51 -8.34
N THR A 497 21.62 -13.24 -9.46
CA THR A 497 22.76 -13.30 -10.39
C THR A 497 22.34 -13.07 -11.84
N ARG A 498 22.82 -11.97 -12.41
CA ARG A 498 22.77 -11.72 -13.85
C ARG A 498 23.79 -12.60 -14.57
N GLY A 499 23.32 -13.40 -15.53
CA GLY A 499 24.14 -14.29 -16.35
C GLY A 499 25.06 -13.55 -17.32
N SER A 500 25.88 -14.32 -18.03
CA SER A 500 26.68 -13.79 -19.14
C SER A 500 25.89 -13.90 -20.45
N GLY A 501 25.28 -12.82 -20.89
CA GLY A 501 24.42 -12.81 -22.07
C GLY A 501 23.70 -11.47 -22.22
N ALA A 502 22.86 -11.36 -23.24
CA ALA A 502 21.95 -10.24 -23.41
C ALA A 502 20.59 -10.79 -23.81
N GLN A 503 19.57 -10.53 -22.99
CA GLN A 503 18.19 -10.98 -23.18
C GLN A 503 18.09 -12.51 -23.21
N ASP A 504 18.83 -13.21 -22.36
CA ASP A 504 18.78 -14.68 -22.25
C ASP A 504 18.39 -15.20 -20.86
N ASP A 505 18.20 -14.30 -19.88
CA ASP A 505 17.76 -14.64 -18.53
C ASP A 505 16.71 -13.66 -17.97
N PHE A 506 16.13 -14.03 -16.83
CA PHE A 506 15.09 -13.23 -16.16
C PHE A 506 15.57 -11.81 -15.78
N TRP A 507 16.83 -11.67 -15.37
CA TRP A 507 17.37 -10.37 -14.95
C TRP A 507 17.55 -9.44 -16.13
N ASP A 508 18.00 -9.95 -17.27
CA ASP A 508 18.10 -9.17 -18.50
C ASP A 508 16.73 -8.67 -18.97
N LEU A 509 15.65 -9.44 -18.79
CA LEU A 509 14.30 -8.94 -19.04
C LEU A 509 13.90 -7.87 -18.00
N LYS A 510 13.99 -8.16 -16.71
CA LYS A 510 13.56 -7.23 -15.64
C LYS A 510 14.33 -5.91 -15.65
N VAL A 511 15.67 -5.96 -15.64
CA VAL A 511 16.55 -4.79 -15.43
C VAL A 511 17.38 -4.40 -16.65
N GLY A 512 17.32 -5.14 -17.75
CA GLY A 512 18.05 -4.80 -18.97
C GLY A 512 19.56 -4.95 -18.80
N ASP A 513 20.32 -3.98 -19.34
CA ASP A 513 21.78 -3.96 -19.24
C ASP A 513 22.33 -3.55 -17.85
N GLY A 514 21.46 -3.44 -16.85
CA GLY A 514 21.78 -3.00 -15.50
C GLY A 514 21.78 -1.47 -15.35
N ALA A 515 21.63 -0.70 -16.43
CA ALA A 515 21.27 0.69 -16.31
C ALA A 515 19.79 0.82 -15.95
N ALA A 516 19.46 1.85 -15.17
CA ALA A 516 18.08 2.13 -14.83
C ALA A 516 17.23 2.27 -16.11
N CYS A 517 16.02 1.72 -16.08
CA CYS A 517 14.98 1.89 -17.11
C CYS A 517 15.22 1.17 -18.46
N HIS A 518 16.28 0.35 -18.57
CA HIS A 518 16.60 -0.37 -19.81
C HIS A 518 15.93 -1.76 -19.91
N GLY A 519 15.33 -2.27 -18.82
CA GLY A 519 14.57 -3.51 -18.80
C GLY A 519 13.07 -3.29 -19.01
N TYR A 520 12.28 -4.30 -18.64
CA TYR A 520 10.81 -4.28 -18.70
C TYR A 520 10.13 -3.96 -17.37
N PHE A 521 10.88 -3.90 -16.26
CA PHE A 521 10.29 -3.48 -14.99
C PHE A 521 9.81 -2.02 -15.01
N GLY A 522 8.54 -1.82 -14.68
CA GLY A 522 7.81 -0.55 -14.68
C GLY A 522 7.18 -0.23 -16.03
N THR A 523 6.08 0.52 -16.09
CA THR A 523 5.37 0.76 -17.36
C THR A 523 6.22 1.52 -18.39
N VAL A 524 5.88 1.44 -19.69
CA VAL A 524 6.56 2.21 -20.75
C VAL A 524 6.64 3.72 -20.43
N ALA A 525 5.61 4.28 -19.79
CA ALA A 525 5.58 5.68 -19.37
C ALA A 525 6.60 5.96 -18.25
N GLU A 526 6.66 5.09 -17.24
CA GLU A 526 7.64 5.17 -16.15
C GLU A 526 9.07 5.09 -16.69
N ARG A 527 9.35 4.15 -17.61
CA ARG A 527 10.69 3.97 -18.19
C ARG A 527 11.11 5.08 -19.15
N SER A 528 10.15 5.76 -19.76
CA SER A 528 10.41 6.89 -20.68
C SER A 528 10.58 8.23 -19.97
N ASP A 529 10.31 8.29 -18.66
CA ASP A 529 10.44 9.51 -17.86
C ASP A 529 11.92 9.92 -17.71
N PRO A 530 12.27 11.22 -17.80
CA PRO A 530 13.63 11.69 -17.56
C PRO A 530 14.22 11.30 -16.20
N HIS A 531 13.37 11.07 -15.20
CA HIS A 531 13.69 10.68 -13.83
C HIS A 531 13.28 9.24 -13.50
N CYS A 532 13.14 8.38 -14.52
CA CYS A 532 12.72 6.99 -14.38
C CYS A 532 13.54 6.18 -13.36
N GLY A 533 14.82 6.51 -13.15
CA GLY A 533 15.66 5.86 -12.12
C GLY A 533 15.05 5.95 -10.72
N ALA A 534 14.60 7.15 -10.34
CA ALA A 534 13.96 7.41 -9.05
C ALA A 534 12.56 6.77 -8.96
N LEU A 535 11.77 6.85 -10.03
CA LEU A 535 10.43 6.25 -10.09
C LEU A 535 10.48 4.72 -9.93
N LEU A 536 11.35 4.06 -10.71
CA LEU A 536 11.49 2.61 -10.67
C LEU A 536 12.18 2.14 -9.38
N ALA A 537 13.04 2.95 -8.77
CA ALA A 537 13.59 2.67 -7.44
C ALA A 537 12.51 2.68 -6.36
N ALA A 538 11.56 3.62 -6.41
CA ALA A 538 10.41 3.64 -5.50
C ALA A 538 9.52 2.41 -5.70
N LYS A 539 9.08 2.16 -6.94
CA LYS A 539 8.21 1.03 -7.30
C LYS A 539 8.76 -0.31 -6.83
N ARG A 540 10.08 -0.48 -6.97
CA ARG A 540 10.84 -1.67 -6.55
C ARG A 540 10.73 -2.00 -5.07
N LEU A 541 10.43 -1.04 -4.20
CA LEU A 541 10.36 -1.28 -2.76
C LEU A 541 9.16 -2.12 -2.32
N PHE A 542 8.06 -2.07 -3.06
CA PHE A 542 6.80 -2.74 -2.71
C PHE A 542 6.24 -3.64 -3.81
N THR A 543 6.75 -3.53 -5.05
CA THR A 543 6.26 -4.30 -6.19
C THR A 543 7.10 -5.56 -6.44
N ARG A 544 6.42 -6.70 -6.51
CA ARG A 544 6.96 -7.97 -7.04
C ARG A 544 6.87 -7.98 -8.56
N TYR A 545 7.77 -8.70 -9.21
CA TYR A 545 7.78 -8.81 -10.67
C TYR A 545 7.59 -10.28 -11.10
N ALA A 546 6.62 -10.50 -12.00
CA ALA A 546 6.23 -11.80 -12.49
C ALA A 546 6.34 -11.87 -14.01
N ILE A 547 6.91 -12.96 -14.54
CA ILE A 547 6.89 -13.26 -15.98
C ILE A 547 6.13 -14.55 -16.24
N PHE A 548 5.14 -14.49 -17.13
CA PHE A 548 4.53 -15.66 -17.75
C PHE A 548 5.33 -16.04 -19.01
N GLY A 549 5.94 -17.22 -19.01
CA GLY A 549 6.89 -17.63 -20.03
C GLY A 549 6.77 -19.09 -20.44
N ASP A 550 7.72 -19.51 -21.28
CA ASP A 550 7.72 -20.83 -21.90
C ASP A 550 8.21 -21.94 -20.93
N GLU A 551 9.52 -22.22 -20.91
CA GLU A 551 10.14 -23.22 -20.03
C GLU A 551 11.35 -22.67 -19.27
N GLN A 552 11.60 -23.22 -18.07
CA GLN A 552 12.82 -22.94 -17.30
C GLN A 552 14.00 -23.74 -17.86
N PHE A 553 15.15 -23.09 -17.97
CA PHE A 553 16.39 -23.76 -18.41
C PHE A 553 16.90 -24.81 -17.41
N ASP A 554 16.92 -24.48 -16.11
CA ASP A 554 17.51 -25.34 -15.06
C ASP A 554 16.53 -26.42 -14.55
N SER A 555 15.22 -26.22 -14.72
CA SER A 555 14.17 -27.18 -14.32
C SER A 555 13.06 -27.30 -15.38
N PRO A 556 13.35 -27.87 -16.58
CA PRO A 556 12.35 -28.01 -17.64
C PRO A 556 11.13 -28.81 -17.19
N GLY A 557 9.93 -28.30 -17.50
CA GLY A 557 8.66 -28.90 -17.09
C GLY A 557 8.15 -28.49 -15.70
N SER A 558 8.89 -27.68 -14.94
CA SER A 558 8.33 -27.04 -13.74
C SER A 558 7.22 -26.06 -14.13
N SER A 559 6.15 -25.96 -13.31
CA SER A 559 5.07 -24.99 -13.56
C SER A 559 5.52 -23.56 -13.32
N GLY A 560 6.43 -23.34 -12.37
CA GLY A 560 6.85 -22.02 -11.93
C GLY A 560 8.12 -22.08 -11.09
N VAL A 561 8.64 -20.90 -10.77
CA VAL A 561 9.76 -20.71 -9.86
C VAL A 561 9.70 -19.31 -9.28
N SER A 562 10.20 -19.14 -8.07
CA SER A 562 10.23 -17.87 -7.37
C SER A 562 11.54 -17.72 -6.62
N GLU A 563 11.89 -16.46 -6.37
CA GLU A 563 13.01 -16.11 -5.54
C GLU A 563 12.71 -16.43 -4.08
N ILE A 564 13.57 -17.22 -3.45
CA ILE A 564 13.44 -17.64 -2.05
C ILE A 564 14.71 -17.31 -1.30
N TYR A 565 14.60 -16.46 -0.27
CA TYR A 565 15.71 -16.11 0.62
C TYR A 565 15.43 -16.57 2.05
N GLY A 566 15.56 -17.88 2.27
CA GLY A 566 15.20 -18.50 3.53
C GLY A 566 13.73 -18.22 3.87
N ASN A 567 13.46 -17.78 5.10
CA ASN A 567 12.10 -17.58 5.60
C ASN A 567 11.50 -16.20 5.26
N PHE A 568 12.15 -15.39 4.43
CA PHE A 568 11.73 -14.01 4.15
C PHE A 568 11.09 -13.84 2.76
N GLY A 569 11.14 -14.87 1.91
CA GLY A 569 10.72 -14.78 0.52
C GLY A 569 11.66 -13.93 -0.35
N GLY A 570 11.25 -13.65 -1.57
CA GLY A 570 11.91 -12.75 -2.54
C GLY A 570 10.90 -11.82 -3.20
N ASN A 571 11.26 -11.14 -4.29
CA ASN A 571 10.34 -10.27 -5.03
C ASN A 571 10.10 -10.67 -6.49
N ASP A 572 10.68 -11.78 -6.91
CA ASP A 572 10.67 -12.23 -8.30
C ASP A 572 10.03 -13.61 -8.43
N LEU A 573 9.17 -13.78 -9.43
CA LEU A 573 8.56 -15.06 -9.75
C LEU A 573 8.33 -15.27 -11.26
N MET A 574 8.11 -16.52 -11.62
CA MET A 574 7.81 -16.94 -12.98
C MET A 574 6.71 -18.00 -13.02
N VAL A 575 5.83 -17.88 -14.00
CA VAL A 575 4.87 -18.93 -14.40
C VAL A 575 5.33 -19.49 -15.75
N THR A 576 5.75 -20.74 -15.79
CA THR A 576 6.39 -21.40 -16.95
C THR A 576 5.57 -22.58 -17.44
N LEU A 577 4.34 -22.28 -17.88
CA LEU A 577 3.39 -23.28 -18.38
C LEU A 577 3.42 -23.43 -19.92
N GLY A 578 4.24 -22.64 -20.63
CA GLY A 578 4.27 -22.68 -22.11
C GLY A 578 4.71 -24.01 -22.69
N GLY A 579 5.66 -24.69 -22.04
CA GLY A 579 6.11 -26.02 -22.44
C GLY A 579 5.21 -27.17 -22.01
N TRP A 580 4.14 -26.90 -21.25
CA TRP A 580 3.28 -27.97 -20.76
C TRP A 580 2.42 -28.57 -21.87
N SER A 581 2.35 -29.91 -21.88
CA SER A 581 1.47 -30.60 -22.82
C SER A 581 0.00 -30.26 -22.55
N ALA A 582 -0.82 -30.26 -23.60
CA ALA A 582 -2.27 -30.07 -23.46
C ALA A 582 -2.92 -31.05 -22.45
N SER A 583 -2.39 -32.26 -22.34
CA SER A 583 -2.82 -33.25 -21.35
C SER A 583 -2.46 -32.82 -19.92
N SER A 584 -1.27 -32.26 -19.71
CA SER A 584 -0.84 -31.75 -18.39
C SER A 584 -1.70 -30.57 -17.96
N ILE A 585 -1.96 -29.63 -18.87
CA ILE A 585 -2.85 -28.49 -18.62
C ILE A 585 -4.27 -28.94 -18.29
N LEU A 586 -4.82 -29.90 -19.05
CA LEU A 586 -6.15 -30.47 -18.77
C LEU A 586 -6.18 -31.12 -17.38
N LEU A 587 -5.13 -31.86 -17.01
CA LEU A 587 -4.99 -32.49 -15.69
C LEU A 587 -4.77 -31.49 -14.56
N ALA A 588 -4.36 -30.25 -14.85
CA ALA A 588 -4.31 -29.17 -13.87
C ALA A 588 -5.64 -28.41 -13.73
N GLY A 589 -6.71 -28.86 -14.40
CA GLY A 589 -8.02 -28.21 -14.40
C GLY A 589 -8.25 -27.23 -15.56
N GLY A 590 -7.34 -27.17 -16.53
CA GLY A 590 -7.35 -26.22 -17.64
C GLY A 590 -6.33 -25.10 -17.47
N GLN A 591 -6.16 -24.30 -18.53
CA GLN A 591 -5.11 -23.27 -18.59
C GLN A 591 -5.27 -22.23 -17.48
N GLU A 592 -6.48 -21.73 -17.26
CA GLU A 592 -6.77 -20.71 -16.24
C GLU A 592 -6.48 -21.21 -14.82
N ALA A 593 -6.91 -22.43 -14.49
CA ALA A 593 -6.67 -23.04 -13.18
C ALA A 593 -5.18 -23.34 -12.94
N ALA A 594 -4.46 -23.77 -13.99
CA ALA A 594 -3.02 -23.99 -13.93
C ALA A 594 -2.28 -22.67 -13.68
N GLU A 595 -2.59 -21.63 -14.46
CA GLU A 595 -1.99 -20.30 -14.31
C GLU A 595 -2.28 -19.69 -12.94
N ALA A 596 -3.53 -19.69 -12.47
CA ALA A 596 -3.91 -19.13 -11.18
C ALA A 596 -3.26 -19.90 -10.01
N GLY A 597 -3.28 -21.24 -10.06
CA GLY A 597 -2.68 -22.09 -9.03
C GLY A 597 -1.17 -21.91 -8.95
N THR A 598 -0.49 -21.88 -10.09
CA THR A 598 0.95 -21.63 -10.15
C THR A 598 1.29 -20.20 -9.71
N PHE A 599 0.62 -19.19 -10.25
CA PHE A 599 0.90 -17.80 -9.87
C PHE A 599 0.76 -17.59 -8.36
N MET A 600 -0.31 -18.10 -7.74
CA MET A 600 -0.49 -17.99 -6.30
C MET A 600 0.54 -18.80 -5.50
N HIS A 601 0.95 -19.98 -5.99
CA HIS A 601 2.02 -20.76 -5.36
C HIS A 601 3.35 -20.00 -5.34
N GLU A 602 3.77 -19.48 -6.50
CA GLU A 602 5.02 -18.74 -6.59
C GLU A 602 4.95 -17.39 -5.84
N LEU A 603 3.80 -16.73 -5.85
CA LEU A 603 3.55 -15.55 -5.03
C LEU A 603 3.72 -15.88 -3.54
N GLY A 604 3.23 -17.03 -3.07
CA GLY A 604 3.37 -17.44 -1.67
C GLY A 604 4.82 -17.64 -1.24
N HIS A 605 5.70 -18.11 -2.12
CA HIS A 605 7.14 -18.12 -1.87
C HIS A 605 7.72 -16.71 -1.73
N THR A 606 7.27 -15.72 -2.52
CA THR A 606 7.64 -14.30 -2.32
C THR A 606 7.11 -13.70 -1.02
N LEU A 607 6.20 -14.40 -0.34
CA LEU A 607 5.68 -14.06 0.99
C LEU A 607 6.32 -14.91 2.11
N GLY A 608 7.32 -15.72 1.77
CA GLY A 608 8.07 -16.55 2.73
C GLY A 608 7.36 -17.84 3.15
N LEU A 609 6.38 -18.32 2.38
CA LEU A 609 5.71 -19.59 2.64
C LEU A 609 6.50 -20.77 2.06
N ASP A 610 6.58 -21.85 2.83
CA ASP A 610 7.05 -23.15 2.37
C ASP A 610 5.85 -24.05 2.00
N HIS A 611 6.13 -25.16 1.30
CA HIS A 611 5.08 -26.10 0.85
C HIS A 611 4.32 -26.78 2.00
N GLY A 612 4.90 -26.81 3.21
CA GLY A 612 4.30 -27.36 4.42
C GLY A 612 3.81 -26.30 5.42
N GLY A 613 3.81 -25.03 5.02
CA GLY A 613 3.53 -23.88 5.89
C GLY A 613 4.80 -23.27 6.42
N ASP A 614 5.15 -23.57 7.67
CA ASP A 614 6.37 -23.10 8.33
C ASP A 614 7.55 -24.08 8.25
N GLU A 615 7.39 -25.16 7.46
CA GLU A 615 8.41 -26.17 7.23
C GLU A 615 8.44 -26.63 5.76
N ALA A 616 9.62 -27.03 5.28
CA ALA A 616 9.87 -27.52 3.92
C ALA A 616 9.26 -28.90 3.61
N ARG A 617 8.43 -29.47 4.49
CA ARG A 617 7.87 -30.80 4.31
C ARG A 617 6.69 -30.75 3.35
N ASN A 618 6.83 -31.44 2.21
CA ASN A 618 5.82 -31.50 1.16
C ASN A 618 4.66 -32.44 1.51
N CYS A 619 3.53 -32.25 0.80
CA CYS A 619 2.36 -33.13 0.83
C CYS A 619 1.77 -33.37 2.22
N LYS A 620 1.82 -32.37 3.10
CA LYS A 620 1.23 -32.45 4.44
C LYS A 620 -0.31 -32.38 4.39
N PRO A 621 -1.05 -33.40 4.85
CA PRO A 621 -2.52 -33.39 4.80
C PRO A 621 -3.15 -32.29 5.67
N ASN A 622 -2.46 -31.88 6.74
CA ASN A 622 -2.89 -30.82 7.64
C ASN A 622 -2.46 -29.41 7.19
N TYR A 623 -2.12 -29.22 5.92
CA TYR A 623 -1.83 -27.90 5.34
C TYR A 623 -2.50 -27.74 3.97
N PRO A 624 -3.84 -27.54 3.92
CA PRO A 624 -4.60 -27.32 2.69
C PRO A 624 -4.38 -25.89 2.19
N SER A 625 -3.36 -25.74 1.36
CA SER A 625 -2.85 -24.48 0.84
C SER A 625 -2.40 -24.70 -0.59
N VAL A 626 -2.55 -23.72 -1.48
CA VAL A 626 -1.96 -23.79 -2.83
C VAL A 626 -0.44 -24.01 -2.82
N MET A 627 0.24 -23.65 -1.72
CA MET A 627 1.66 -23.92 -1.50
C MET A 627 1.97 -25.41 -1.42
N ASN A 628 0.99 -26.23 -1.04
CA ASN A 628 1.15 -27.66 -0.93
C ASN A 628 0.79 -28.31 -2.26
N TYR A 629 1.69 -29.11 -2.84
CA TYR A 629 1.49 -29.77 -4.12
C TYR A 629 0.22 -30.63 -4.22
N LEU A 630 -0.32 -31.13 -3.11
CA LEU A 630 -1.63 -31.83 -3.10
C LEU A 630 -2.81 -30.92 -3.49
N PHE A 631 -2.65 -29.61 -3.28
CA PHE A 631 -3.69 -28.60 -3.45
C PHE A 631 -3.27 -27.46 -4.39
N GLN A 632 -2.12 -27.54 -5.05
CA GLN A 632 -1.73 -26.55 -6.05
C GLN A 632 -2.69 -26.57 -7.26
N PHE A 633 -3.18 -27.75 -7.67
CA PHE A 633 -4.11 -27.92 -8.79
C PHE A 633 -5.36 -28.71 -8.36
N PRO A 634 -6.55 -28.48 -8.98
CA PRO A 634 -7.78 -29.22 -8.64
C PRO A 634 -7.70 -30.72 -8.96
N TYR A 635 -6.86 -31.12 -9.92
CA TYR A 635 -6.64 -32.48 -10.37
C TYR A 635 -5.13 -32.75 -10.50
N PRO A 636 -4.69 -34.01 -10.58
CA PRO A 636 -5.44 -35.26 -10.41
C PRO A 636 -5.55 -35.75 -8.95
N HIS A 637 -5.06 -34.97 -7.99
CA HIS A 637 -4.90 -35.39 -6.59
C HIS A 637 -5.65 -34.51 -5.58
N GLY A 638 -6.14 -33.35 -6.01
CA GLY A 638 -6.81 -32.37 -5.15
C GLY A 638 -8.32 -32.52 -5.06
N ASP A 639 -8.94 -31.64 -4.28
CA ASP A 639 -10.38 -31.40 -4.29
C ASP A 639 -10.72 -30.56 -5.54
N PRO A 640 -11.61 -31.02 -6.45
CA PRO A 640 -12.05 -30.22 -7.60
C PRO A 640 -12.70 -28.88 -7.20
N ASN A 641 -13.16 -28.78 -5.96
CA ASN A 641 -13.73 -27.57 -5.36
C ASN A 641 -12.76 -26.91 -4.38
N ARG A 642 -11.46 -27.24 -4.42
CA ARG A 642 -10.47 -26.59 -3.56
C ARG A 642 -10.57 -25.07 -3.72
N PRO A 643 -10.53 -24.31 -2.63
CA PRO A 643 -10.36 -22.88 -2.75
C PRO A 643 -8.97 -22.56 -3.32
N LEU A 644 -8.86 -21.46 -4.03
CA LEU A 644 -7.57 -20.84 -4.35
C LEU A 644 -7.21 -20.03 -3.10
N ASP A 645 -6.40 -20.60 -2.21
CA ASP A 645 -6.24 -20.07 -0.85
C ASP A 645 -4.95 -20.57 -0.18
N TYR A 646 -4.45 -19.80 0.79
CA TYR A 646 -3.44 -20.26 1.73
C TYR A 646 -4.11 -20.88 2.96
N SER A 647 -3.45 -21.80 3.65
CA SER A 647 -4.08 -22.49 4.79
C SER A 647 -4.35 -21.53 5.96
N HIS A 648 -5.61 -21.48 6.41
CA HIS A 648 -6.04 -20.73 7.59
C HIS A 648 -6.01 -21.56 8.89
N GLY A 649 -5.57 -20.90 9.97
CA GLY A 649 -5.70 -21.40 11.34
C GLY A 649 -4.70 -22.52 11.70
N ALA A 650 -4.48 -22.69 13.00
CA ALA A 650 -3.62 -23.75 13.51
C ALA A 650 -4.31 -25.11 13.42
N ARG A 651 -3.62 -26.11 12.88
CA ARG A 651 -4.09 -27.49 12.73
C ARG A 651 -3.25 -28.44 13.61
N PRO A 652 -3.80 -29.58 14.06
CA PRO A 652 -3.04 -30.53 14.87
C PRO A 652 -1.79 -31.00 14.14
N SER A 653 -0.67 -31.12 14.85
CA SER A 653 0.50 -31.83 14.32
C SER A 653 0.16 -33.30 14.12
N LEU A 654 0.56 -33.86 12.98
CA LEU A 654 0.40 -35.28 12.67
C LEU A 654 1.74 -36.00 12.87
N ASN A 655 1.71 -37.09 13.63
CA ASN A 655 2.87 -37.94 13.87
C ASN A 655 2.60 -39.32 13.27
N GLU A 656 3.31 -39.66 12.19
CA GLU A 656 3.14 -40.89 11.42
C GLU A 656 3.41 -42.18 12.22
N ALA A 657 4.09 -42.07 13.36
CA ALA A 657 4.30 -43.20 14.28
C ALA A 657 3.12 -43.41 15.26
N GLY A 658 2.13 -42.52 15.26
CA GLY A 658 1.02 -42.54 16.22
C GLY A 658 -0.07 -41.53 15.86
N LEU A 659 -0.73 -41.77 14.74
CA LEU A 659 -1.83 -40.97 14.23
C LEU A 659 -3.11 -41.27 15.03
N ALA A 660 -3.77 -40.23 15.53
CA ALA A 660 -5.05 -40.35 16.22
C ALA A 660 -6.20 -40.24 15.22
N GLU A 661 -6.68 -41.36 14.71
CA GLU A 661 -7.71 -41.42 13.64
C GLU A 661 -9.01 -40.74 14.07
N SER A 662 -9.39 -40.94 15.32
CA SER A 662 -10.55 -40.27 15.93
C SER A 662 -10.51 -38.73 15.93
N LEU A 663 -9.31 -38.14 15.83
CA LEU A 663 -9.12 -36.69 15.76
C LEU A 663 -9.12 -36.19 14.30
N GLY A 664 -8.72 -37.04 13.34
CA GLY A 664 -8.56 -36.67 11.93
C GLY A 664 -7.70 -35.41 11.78
N LEU A 665 -8.20 -34.42 11.05
CA LEU A 665 -7.57 -33.11 10.89
C LEU A 665 -7.99 -32.06 11.96
N GLY A 666 -8.68 -32.48 13.02
CA GLY A 666 -9.04 -31.59 14.13
C GLY A 666 -10.32 -30.77 13.94
N GLY A 667 -11.29 -31.27 13.17
CA GLY A 667 -12.64 -30.66 13.06
C GLY A 667 -12.76 -29.52 12.04
N VAL A 668 -12.00 -29.59 10.95
CA VAL A 668 -12.14 -28.70 9.78
C VAL A 668 -13.57 -28.83 9.25
N ARG A 669 -14.34 -27.74 9.18
CA ARG A 669 -15.73 -27.82 8.69
C ARG A 669 -15.76 -27.84 7.16
N GLY A 670 -16.14 -28.97 6.58
CA GLY A 670 -16.29 -29.15 5.13
C GLY A 670 -14.95 -29.36 4.42
N GLY A 671 -15.02 -29.76 3.15
CA GLY A 671 -13.86 -30.06 2.31
C GLY A 671 -13.38 -31.52 2.39
N ILE A 672 -12.31 -31.81 1.63
CA ILE A 672 -11.71 -33.13 1.51
C ILE A 672 -10.30 -33.11 2.10
N ALA A 673 -9.99 -34.06 2.97
CA ALA A 673 -8.64 -34.38 3.39
C ALA A 673 -7.96 -35.17 2.26
N VAL A 674 -6.84 -34.67 1.76
CA VAL A 674 -6.00 -35.37 0.78
C VAL A 674 -4.73 -35.81 1.49
N PHE A 675 -4.39 -37.09 1.39
CA PHE A 675 -3.18 -37.66 2.00
C PHE A 675 -2.62 -38.81 1.18
N GLY A 676 -1.38 -39.18 1.45
CA GLY A 676 -0.78 -40.39 0.92
C GLY A 676 -1.27 -41.62 1.65
N ASN A 677 -1.67 -42.65 0.92
CA ASN A 677 -1.68 -44.01 1.47
C ASN A 677 -0.97 -44.96 0.51
N HIS A 678 0.09 -45.62 1.01
CA HIS A 678 0.96 -46.50 0.22
C HIS A 678 1.48 -45.86 -1.08
N GLY A 679 1.71 -44.54 -1.08
CA GLY A 679 2.15 -43.77 -2.25
C GLY A 679 1.05 -43.46 -3.26
N ILE A 680 -0.22 -43.70 -2.95
CA ILE A 680 -1.38 -43.31 -3.75
C ILE A 680 -2.07 -42.12 -3.05
N PRO A 681 -2.50 -41.10 -3.79
CA PRO A 681 -3.34 -40.04 -3.24
C PRO A 681 -4.70 -40.61 -2.82
N TRP A 682 -5.07 -40.35 -1.57
CA TRP A 682 -6.33 -40.78 -0.96
C TRP A 682 -7.13 -39.58 -0.46
N THR A 683 -8.45 -39.71 -0.46
CA THR A 683 -9.38 -38.62 -0.15
C THR A 683 -10.45 -39.08 0.84
N GLU A 684 -10.58 -38.36 1.96
CA GLU A 684 -11.62 -38.59 2.96
C GLU A 684 -12.29 -37.27 3.37
N PRO A 685 -13.51 -37.27 3.95
CA PRO A 685 -14.09 -36.06 4.52
C PRO A 685 -13.18 -35.44 5.58
N ALA A 686 -12.91 -34.13 5.48
CA ALA A 686 -12.00 -33.44 6.40
C ALA A 686 -12.60 -33.16 7.80
N ASP A 687 -13.93 -33.36 7.96
CA ASP A 687 -14.72 -32.95 9.12
C ASP A 687 -14.89 -34.04 10.20
N GLY A 688 -14.30 -35.21 9.99
CA GLY A 688 -14.48 -36.37 10.85
C GLY A 688 -13.20 -37.11 11.21
N ALA A 689 -13.39 -38.29 11.79
CA ALA A 689 -12.31 -39.25 11.98
C ALA A 689 -11.82 -39.76 10.62
N ILE A 690 -10.51 -39.97 10.48
CA ILE A 690 -9.87 -40.45 9.26
C ILE A 690 -9.15 -41.74 9.60
N ASP A 691 -9.48 -42.82 8.89
CA ASP A 691 -8.75 -44.10 8.93
C ASP A 691 -7.47 -43.92 8.08
N TRP A 692 -6.35 -43.61 8.74
CA TRP A 692 -5.12 -43.21 8.05
C TRP A 692 -4.38 -44.39 7.43
N ASN A 693 -4.58 -45.61 7.94
CA ASN A 693 -3.90 -46.83 7.49
C ASN A 693 -4.81 -47.79 6.71
N GLU A 694 -6.08 -47.44 6.54
CA GLU A 694 -7.11 -48.23 5.84
C GLU A 694 -7.34 -49.64 6.41
N ASP A 695 -7.17 -49.82 7.71
CA ASP A 695 -7.43 -51.13 8.34
C ASP A 695 -8.92 -51.40 8.60
N GLY A 696 -9.77 -50.41 8.33
CA GLY A 696 -11.22 -50.46 8.45
C GLY A 696 -11.71 -50.17 9.88
N THR A 697 -10.85 -49.70 10.77
CA THR A 697 -11.19 -49.33 12.15
C THR A 697 -10.64 -47.95 12.51
N ILE A 698 -11.33 -47.24 13.41
CA ILE A 698 -10.87 -45.94 13.93
C ILE A 698 -10.18 -46.15 15.27
N GLY A 699 -8.88 -45.88 15.32
CA GLY A 699 -8.01 -46.06 16.48
C GLY A 699 -6.75 -45.19 16.45
N ASN A 700 -5.65 -45.77 16.90
CA ASN A 700 -4.32 -45.19 16.76
C ASN A 700 -3.54 -46.02 15.74
N SER A 701 -3.05 -45.38 14.70
CA SER A 701 -2.38 -46.05 13.59
C SER A 701 -1.00 -45.47 13.32
N SER A 702 -0.28 -46.13 12.42
CA SER A 702 0.95 -45.63 11.82
C SER A 702 0.81 -45.76 10.32
N ALA A 703 0.99 -44.66 9.63
CA ALA A 703 0.90 -44.54 8.19
C ALA A 703 1.78 -43.39 7.72
N ASP A 704 2.38 -43.55 6.54
CA ASP A 704 3.12 -42.51 5.83
C ASP A 704 2.12 -41.69 5.00
N ILE A 705 1.67 -40.58 5.58
CA ILE A 705 0.53 -39.81 5.09
C ILE A 705 0.96 -38.65 4.20
N ASN A 706 2.26 -38.38 4.09
CA ASN A 706 2.79 -37.34 3.20
C ASN A 706 3.51 -37.91 1.98
N ARG A 707 3.52 -39.24 1.80
CA ARG A 707 4.01 -39.91 0.60
C ARG A 707 2.97 -40.04 -0.51
N VAL A 708 3.23 -39.41 -1.64
CA VAL A 708 2.41 -39.54 -2.86
C VAL A 708 3.33 -39.74 -4.06
N ASP A 709 3.42 -40.98 -4.56
CA ASP A 709 4.40 -41.38 -5.56
C ASP A 709 4.19 -40.68 -6.93
N THR A 710 2.97 -40.19 -7.19
CA THR A 710 2.63 -39.45 -8.41
C THR A 710 3.06 -37.98 -8.39
N ILE A 711 3.50 -37.46 -7.24
CA ILE A 711 4.05 -36.11 -7.09
C ILE A 711 5.54 -36.29 -6.77
N GLY A 712 6.42 -35.91 -7.71
CA GLY A 712 7.86 -36.23 -7.63
C GLY A 712 8.50 -35.86 -6.29
N ASP A 713 8.18 -34.67 -5.76
CA ASP A 713 8.70 -34.13 -4.51
C ASP A 713 8.05 -34.72 -3.24
N CYS A 714 7.04 -35.58 -3.40
CA CYS A 714 6.36 -36.32 -2.34
C CYS A 714 6.54 -37.83 -2.47
N ALA A 715 7.29 -38.30 -3.47
CA ALA A 715 7.54 -39.71 -3.72
C ALA A 715 8.75 -40.22 -2.91
N TYR A 716 8.71 -41.48 -2.49
CA TYR A 716 9.91 -42.25 -2.16
C TYR A 716 10.60 -42.71 -3.47
N PRO A 717 11.87 -43.19 -3.44
CA PRO A 717 12.57 -43.61 -4.65
C PRO A 717 11.73 -44.55 -5.54
N PHE A 718 11.94 -44.45 -6.85
CA PHE A 718 11.19 -45.03 -7.99
C PHE A 718 10.64 -46.47 -7.87
N GLU A 719 11.09 -47.28 -6.91
CA GLU A 719 10.52 -48.59 -6.53
C GLU A 719 10.61 -48.79 -5.01
N ALA A 720 9.50 -49.15 -4.36
CA ALA A 720 9.43 -49.32 -2.91
C ALA A 720 8.55 -50.50 -2.51
N VAL A 721 8.78 -51.00 -1.29
CA VAL A 721 7.85 -51.91 -0.61
C VAL A 721 7.49 -51.28 0.72
N ASP A 722 6.20 -51.15 0.98
CA ASP A 722 5.66 -50.57 2.21
C ASP A 722 4.60 -51.51 2.76
N GLY A 723 4.92 -52.15 3.88
CA GLY A 723 4.02 -53.06 4.58
C GLY A 723 3.47 -54.15 3.65
N SER A 724 2.26 -53.95 3.13
CA SER A 724 1.58 -54.92 2.26
C SER A 724 1.51 -54.53 0.79
N VAL A 725 2.24 -53.51 0.32
CA VAL A 725 2.17 -53.03 -1.06
C VAL A 725 3.55 -52.86 -1.67
N ILE A 726 3.72 -53.34 -2.90
CA ILE A 726 4.87 -53.02 -3.77
C ILE A 726 4.44 -51.94 -4.74
N SER A 727 5.19 -50.84 -4.85
CA SER A 727 4.99 -49.81 -5.88
C SER A 727 6.22 -49.66 -6.77
N ALA A 728 6.00 -49.42 -8.06
CA ALA A 728 7.08 -49.17 -9.01
C ALA A 728 6.66 -48.22 -10.13
N SER A 729 7.52 -47.24 -10.42
CA SER A 729 7.36 -46.30 -11.53
C SER A 729 7.97 -46.84 -12.82
N PHE A 730 7.30 -46.60 -13.94
CA PHE A 730 7.73 -47.04 -15.28
C PHE A 730 8.21 -45.89 -16.18
N GLY A 731 8.36 -44.67 -15.61
CA GLY A 731 8.92 -43.50 -16.29
C GLY A 731 8.07 -42.91 -17.44
N ALA A 732 6.94 -43.54 -17.76
CA ALA A 732 5.98 -43.07 -18.77
C ALA A 732 4.57 -43.52 -18.38
N LEU A 733 3.54 -42.73 -18.74
CA LEU A 733 2.15 -43.00 -18.39
C LEU A 733 1.70 -44.36 -18.92
N LEU A 734 1.10 -45.17 -18.05
CA LEU A 734 0.47 -46.44 -18.33
C LEU A 734 -1.03 -46.24 -18.60
N SER A 735 -1.59 -47.11 -19.43
CA SER A 735 -3.01 -47.17 -19.74
C SER A 735 -3.77 -47.69 -18.50
N PRO A 736 -4.69 -46.91 -17.91
CA PRO A 736 -5.44 -47.32 -16.73
C PRO A 736 -6.43 -48.46 -17.04
N THR A 737 -6.72 -48.69 -18.32
CA THR A 737 -7.61 -49.76 -18.79
C THR A 737 -6.90 -51.10 -19.02
N SER A 738 -5.56 -51.13 -18.94
CA SER A 738 -4.75 -52.32 -19.23
C SER A 738 -4.07 -52.85 -17.97
N VAL A 739 -4.87 -53.44 -17.07
CA VAL A 739 -4.44 -53.97 -15.77
C VAL A 739 -4.21 -55.49 -15.86
N PRO A 740 -2.98 -55.98 -15.64
CA PRO A 740 -2.69 -57.42 -15.60
C PRO A 740 -3.37 -58.13 -14.43
N ALA A 741 -3.62 -59.43 -14.59
CA ALA A 741 -4.04 -60.26 -13.47
C ALA A 741 -2.93 -60.33 -12.40
N PRO A 742 -3.27 -60.41 -11.09
CA PRO A 742 -2.28 -60.53 -10.02
C PRO A 742 -1.28 -61.68 -10.21
N SER A 743 -1.70 -62.78 -10.83
CA SER A 743 -0.85 -63.92 -11.18
C SER A 743 0.26 -63.61 -12.20
N ALA A 744 0.23 -62.45 -12.86
CA ALA A 744 1.31 -61.97 -13.71
C ALA A 744 2.55 -61.55 -12.90
N PHE A 745 2.41 -61.35 -11.59
CA PHE A 745 3.50 -60.95 -10.71
C PHE A 745 3.94 -62.10 -9.80
N SER A 746 5.25 -62.24 -9.59
CA SER A 746 5.85 -63.23 -8.68
C SER A 746 6.56 -62.49 -7.55
N ILE A 747 6.35 -62.87 -6.28
CA ILE A 747 6.88 -62.13 -5.12
C ILE A 747 7.58 -63.06 -4.15
N LEU A 748 8.85 -62.78 -3.84
CA LEU A 748 9.69 -63.52 -2.89
C LEU A 748 10.06 -62.64 -1.71
N VAL A 749 9.70 -63.05 -0.49
CA VAL A 749 10.13 -62.36 0.75
C VAL A 749 11.31 -63.14 1.37
N ASN A 750 12.43 -62.46 1.62
CA ASN A 750 13.70 -63.01 2.10
C ASN A 750 14.16 -64.26 1.34
N GLY A 751 13.89 -64.29 0.03
CA GLY A 751 14.20 -65.42 -0.86
C GLY A 751 13.46 -66.72 -0.57
N MET A 752 12.50 -66.75 0.37
CA MET A 752 11.96 -68.01 0.91
C MET A 752 10.42 -68.18 0.83
N SER A 753 9.67 -67.22 0.30
CA SER A 753 8.20 -67.27 0.27
C SER A 753 7.61 -66.69 -1.02
N ASN A 754 6.89 -67.49 -1.82
CA ASN A 754 6.07 -66.99 -2.93
C ASN A 754 4.74 -66.45 -2.38
N GLN A 755 4.70 -65.17 -1.96
CA GLN A 755 3.44 -64.55 -1.60
C GLN A 755 2.59 -64.37 -2.86
N GLN A 756 1.29 -64.68 -2.77
CA GLN A 756 0.37 -64.48 -3.89
C GLN A 756 -0.07 -63.01 -3.91
N PRO A 757 0.15 -62.29 -5.01
CA PRO A 757 -0.43 -60.96 -5.20
C PRO A 757 -1.96 -61.02 -5.12
N ARG A 758 -2.57 -60.16 -4.31
CA ARG A 758 -4.03 -60.07 -4.17
C ARG A 758 -4.66 -59.18 -5.22
N HIS A 759 -4.00 -58.05 -5.50
CA HIS A 759 -4.54 -57.00 -6.33
C HIS A 759 -3.42 -56.33 -7.10
N VAL A 760 -3.74 -55.88 -8.31
CA VAL A 760 -2.85 -55.07 -9.15
C VAL A 760 -3.63 -53.84 -9.54
N ALA A 761 -3.06 -52.66 -9.29
CA ALA A 761 -3.58 -51.40 -9.79
C ALA A 761 -2.55 -50.76 -10.72
N VAL A 762 -3.04 -50.10 -11.77
CA VAL A 762 -2.23 -49.25 -12.65
C VAL A 762 -2.77 -47.85 -12.51
N TYR A 763 -1.91 -46.93 -12.10
CA TYR A 763 -2.28 -45.53 -11.93
C TYR A 763 -1.13 -44.66 -12.42
N TRP A 764 -1.41 -43.76 -13.37
CA TRP A 764 -0.39 -42.89 -13.96
C TRP A 764 0.76 -43.70 -14.58
N ASN A 765 2.02 -43.48 -14.19
CA ASN A 765 3.18 -44.28 -14.59
C ASN A 765 3.54 -45.38 -13.56
N PHE A 766 2.68 -45.64 -12.57
CA PHE A 766 2.93 -46.61 -11.51
C PHE A 766 2.11 -47.89 -11.65
N VAL A 767 2.71 -48.98 -11.14
CA VAL A 767 2.03 -50.25 -10.87
C VAL A 767 2.12 -50.54 -9.39
N TYR A 768 0.98 -50.84 -8.78
CA TYR A 768 0.87 -51.25 -7.38
C TYR A 768 0.48 -52.71 -7.31
N VAL A 769 1.17 -53.48 -6.48
CA VAL A 769 0.90 -54.90 -6.26
C VAL A 769 0.69 -55.16 -4.78
N SER A 770 -0.55 -55.42 -4.39
CA SER A 770 -0.90 -55.71 -3.00
C SER A 770 -0.56 -57.16 -2.64
N LEU A 771 0.05 -57.31 -1.47
CA LEU A 771 0.47 -58.56 -0.85
C LEU A 771 -0.67 -59.15 0.00
N ASP A 772 -0.75 -60.48 0.08
CA ASP A 772 -1.73 -61.16 0.95
C ASP A 772 -1.40 -60.99 2.45
N ARG A 773 -0.16 -60.61 2.79
CA ARG A 773 0.30 -60.33 4.16
C ARG A 773 1.36 -59.22 4.17
N PRO A 774 1.38 -58.36 5.20
CA PRO A 774 2.42 -57.34 5.35
C PRO A 774 3.81 -57.97 5.55
N VAL A 775 4.84 -57.28 5.07
CA VAL A 775 6.27 -57.58 5.25
C VAL A 775 6.88 -56.65 6.30
N ALA A 776 7.89 -57.11 7.03
CA ALA A 776 8.59 -56.31 8.02
C ALA A 776 9.61 -55.34 7.36
N ALA A 777 9.95 -54.24 8.03
CA ALA A 777 10.95 -53.26 7.61
C ALA A 777 12.40 -53.79 7.57
N THR A 778 12.61 -55.09 7.78
CA THR A 778 13.93 -55.74 7.59
C THR A 778 13.89 -56.76 6.45
N ASP A 779 12.74 -56.93 5.81
CA ASP A 779 12.53 -57.94 4.79
C ASP A 779 13.01 -57.43 3.42
N SER A 780 13.73 -58.30 2.72
CA SER A 780 14.02 -58.13 1.30
C SER A 780 12.90 -58.73 0.47
N VAL A 781 12.27 -57.93 -0.39
CA VAL A 781 11.15 -58.33 -1.22
C VAL A 781 11.57 -58.29 -2.66
N THR A 782 11.58 -59.45 -3.32
CA THR A 782 11.92 -59.57 -4.73
C THR A 782 10.68 -59.82 -5.56
N TRP A 783 10.41 -58.98 -6.56
CA TRP A 783 9.21 -59.11 -7.40
C TRP A 783 9.53 -59.14 -8.90
N GLY A 784 8.76 -59.88 -9.68
CA GLY A 784 8.93 -60.02 -11.13
C GLY A 784 7.60 -59.97 -11.85
N TYR A 785 7.62 -59.68 -13.15
CA TYR A 785 6.42 -59.62 -14.00
C TYR A 785 6.58 -60.45 -15.26
N THR A 786 5.57 -61.26 -15.51
CA THR A 786 5.42 -62.03 -16.73
C THR A 786 4.28 -61.43 -17.55
N GLN A 787 4.59 -60.91 -18.73
CA GLN A 787 3.61 -60.33 -19.65
C GLN A 787 2.48 -61.34 -19.95
N PRO A 788 1.22 -61.05 -19.56
CA PRO A 788 0.10 -61.91 -19.86
C PRO A 788 -0.41 -61.73 -21.30
N ALA A 789 -1.11 -62.75 -21.81
CA ALA A 789 -1.75 -62.69 -23.14
C ALA A 789 -2.99 -61.77 -23.17
N GLN A 790 -3.61 -61.51 -22.02
CA GLN A 790 -4.75 -60.60 -21.85
C GLN A 790 -4.37 -59.48 -20.88
N ASN A 791 -4.71 -58.23 -21.23
CA ASN A 791 -4.45 -57.01 -20.44
C ASN A 791 -2.99 -56.85 -19.96
N PRO A 792 -1.98 -56.90 -20.84
CA PRO A 792 -0.60 -56.64 -20.43
C PRO A 792 -0.43 -55.17 -20.03
N LEU A 793 0.54 -54.86 -19.16
CA LEU A 793 0.94 -53.47 -18.90
C LEU A 793 1.24 -52.78 -20.24
N THR A 794 0.54 -51.69 -20.51
CA THR A 794 0.61 -50.96 -21.79
C THR A 794 0.73 -49.47 -21.49
N LEU A 795 1.63 -48.76 -22.18
CA LEU A 795 1.75 -47.31 -22.08
C LEU A 795 0.54 -46.62 -22.71
N LEU A 796 0.26 -45.38 -22.31
CA LEU A 796 -0.86 -44.58 -22.84
C LEU A 796 -0.76 -44.38 -24.37
N ASN A 797 0.45 -44.43 -24.92
CA ASN A 797 0.72 -44.39 -26.36
C ASN A 797 0.53 -45.73 -27.10
N GLY A 798 0.04 -46.77 -26.41
CA GLY A 798 -0.23 -48.09 -26.97
C GLY A 798 0.93 -49.09 -26.94
N THR A 799 2.11 -48.71 -26.43
CA THR A 799 3.27 -49.61 -26.36
C THR A 799 3.13 -50.64 -25.23
N VAL A 800 3.19 -51.93 -25.55
CA VAL A 800 3.09 -53.02 -24.55
C VAL A 800 4.44 -53.27 -23.85
N ARG A 801 4.43 -53.39 -22.52
CA ARG A 801 5.61 -53.69 -21.71
C ARG A 801 5.97 -55.18 -21.74
N THR A 802 7.23 -55.48 -21.97
CA THR A 802 7.78 -56.84 -21.95
C THR A 802 7.98 -57.36 -20.53
N SER A 803 7.97 -58.69 -20.36
CA SER A 803 8.31 -59.37 -19.09
C SER A 803 9.68 -58.92 -18.53
N TRP A 804 9.84 -58.92 -17.21
CA TRP A 804 11.14 -58.73 -16.55
C TRP A 804 11.39 -59.78 -15.46
N SER A 805 12.65 -60.14 -15.29
CA SER A 805 13.09 -61.00 -14.19
C SER A 805 13.08 -60.24 -12.86
N SER A 806 13.00 -61.00 -11.77
CA SER A 806 12.81 -60.54 -10.40
C SER A 806 13.77 -59.39 -9.97
N ARG A 807 13.23 -58.30 -9.42
CA ARG A 807 13.94 -57.13 -8.84
C ARG A 807 13.84 -57.18 -7.32
N THR A 808 14.95 -57.03 -6.59
CA THR A 808 14.95 -57.04 -5.12
C THR A 808 14.88 -55.62 -4.57
N LEU A 809 13.87 -55.37 -3.74
CA LEU A 809 13.65 -54.18 -2.94
C LEU A 809 13.91 -54.53 -1.47
N VAL A 810 14.40 -53.59 -0.69
CA VAL A 810 14.50 -53.73 0.78
C VAL A 810 13.47 -52.76 1.34
N ASN A 811 12.53 -53.27 2.15
CA ASN A 811 11.52 -52.47 2.84
C ASN A 811 12.22 -51.57 3.87
#